data_AF-A0A1M5J4G2-F1
#
_entry.id   AF-A0A1M5J4G2-F1
#
_cell.length_a   1.000
_cell.length_b   1.000
_cell.length_c   1.000
_cell.angle_alpha   90.00
_cell.angle_beta   90.00
_cell.angle_gamma   90.00
#
_symmetry.space_group_name_H-M   'P 1'
#
loop_
_entity.id
_entity.type
_entity.pdbx_description
1 polymer ?
#
loop_
_entity_poly.entity_id
_entity_poly.type
_entity_poly.pdbx_seq_one_letter_code
_entity_poly.pdbx_strand_id
1 'polypeptide(L)'
;MKFLALRAYSTSTLLFKPALFFLLIFTLAKPVLAQQSILQKPVSLSLGTLTLGEALSAIEKQTNCEFIYSSSLLDLRKKVTLNYQNIPLYKVLEEILDRNARGITVTGNQIKIQPGKGKGAVNGSVKTSDGKPAGFVTIGIKGQRRTQTDENGNFRLENIEVGKHLITANYVGLQTQQETITVIAGQTIIQHFILREDRSTLDEVAIRSRKMSKITDKETEQVAKMVLKNLENPQVYSVIPKELFKEQMAADYKTALRSAPGVNSLTQAGNGRVFSLMRGFYTDNYIRNGIPAYQATSVDPINIERIEVVKGPSGTLFGSGYSSYGGLVNRVTKKPLDHFYTEASYTTGSFGLSRLTVDLSSPLDKTGDLRFRVTSAIHKENSYQDFAFQNNFFLNPSLSYKVNDKLNLLLEVEYAKIYQNPVQTIDFDSGYQWNPKVLNSSLYDFSRTYNSREIDQKFDNLNIFLQGDYKINNNWKSQTLFSYTQVIAPEQYRTTNTMMNPETLKREVGQLSDQYSNIQLQQNFTGTHYIAGIKNRFLIGGNLSTLRQSSFYFITQMYDIVDLNQAKVDYISKRKLQETLSKSAVNPTSNATLNYGFYVSDVISFTDRLQALLSLRYDFFKDNGAVDLNSGIAPEAYSQKKLAPKIGLTYQIVKDQVALFGNYQNGFTYSPAKNRDNKLFRPEQANQFEGGVKVELFDKKFSGTLSYYDILVKDKVRPDPDNRDFSVQDATQKSKGIEVDLSATPVENFNILLGYGFNDNLYTKADAGIQGKRPMATPKHIFTSWASYKFKESIFKNFGAGVGLISNSSAYLNDANTLNLPAFTILNSTLFYDNSKVRLGFRIDNLTDKDYYAGYYFVAKQNPRSFAFNLSWKI
;
A
#
# COMPACT_ATOMS: atom_id res chain seq x y z
N MET A 1 48.56 -34.54 -11.39
CA MET A 1 47.63 -33.53 -11.94
C MET A 1 47.08 -32.73 -10.75
N LYS A 2 47.71 -31.71 -10.15
CA LYS A 2 48.29 -30.43 -10.60
C LYS A 2 47.31 -29.52 -11.37
N PHE A 3 46.43 -28.83 -10.63
CA PHE A 3 46.44 -27.37 -10.41
C PHE A 3 45.01 -26.83 -10.17
N LEU A 4 44.79 -26.27 -8.98
CA LEU A 4 43.62 -25.49 -8.60
C LEU A 4 44.14 -24.19 -7.98
N ALA A 5 44.24 -23.15 -8.81
CA ALA A 5 44.45 -21.77 -8.40
C ALA A 5 44.19 -20.85 -9.60
N LEU A 6 43.19 -19.97 -9.50
CA LEU A 6 43.31 -18.60 -9.99
C LEU A 6 42.17 -17.73 -9.43
N ARG A 7 42.60 -16.71 -8.68
CA ARG A 7 41.85 -15.54 -8.23
C ARG A 7 41.62 -14.57 -9.41
N ALA A 8 40.44 -13.95 -9.40
CA ALA A 8 40.10 -12.56 -9.73
C ALA A 8 40.78 -11.87 -10.94
N TYR A 9 39.97 -11.40 -11.91
CA TYR A 9 39.67 -9.97 -12.17
C TYR A 9 38.89 -9.79 -13.50
N SER A 10 37.78 -9.03 -13.43
CA SER A 10 37.13 -8.16 -14.44
C SER A 10 35.61 -8.32 -14.33
N THR A 11 34.88 -7.46 -13.62
CA THR A 11 34.36 -6.14 -14.02
C THR A 11 33.91 -6.01 -15.47
N SER A 12 32.65 -5.59 -15.60
CA SER A 12 31.97 -4.99 -16.75
C SER A 12 31.82 -5.83 -18.01
N THR A 13 30.64 -6.45 -18.17
CA THR A 13 29.71 -6.25 -19.31
C THR A 13 28.71 -7.42 -19.41
N LEU A 14 27.67 -7.46 -18.58
CA LEU A 14 26.48 -8.28 -18.90
C LEU A 14 25.23 -7.85 -18.10
N LEU A 15 24.96 -6.54 -18.03
CA LEU A 15 23.72 -6.00 -17.48
C LEU A 15 23.25 -4.83 -18.34
N PHE A 16 22.97 -5.09 -19.61
CA PHE A 16 22.21 -4.18 -20.47
C PHE A 16 21.34 -5.02 -21.40
N LYS A 17 20.05 -5.16 -21.03
CA LYS A 17 18.86 -5.23 -21.89
C LYS A 17 17.62 -5.60 -21.03
N PRO A 18 17.04 -4.69 -20.21
CA PRO A 18 15.70 -4.89 -19.68
C PRO A 18 14.59 -4.42 -20.65
N ALA A 19 14.93 -3.85 -21.81
CA ALA A 19 13.95 -3.34 -22.78
C ALA A 19 13.46 -4.40 -23.80
N LEU A 20 14.15 -5.54 -23.95
CA LEU A 20 13.80 -6.53 -24.97
C LEU A 20 12.81 -7.62 -24.51
N PHE A 21 12.58 -7.76 -23.20
CA PHE A 21 11.65 -8.78 -22.66
C PHE A 21 10.19 -8.30 -22.65
N PHE A 22 9.96 -6.98 -22.70
CA PHE A 22 8.62 -6.39 -22.80
C PHE A 22 8.09 -6.31 -24.25
N LEU A 23 8.93 -6.54 -25.26
CA LEU A 23 8.52 -6.51 -26.68
C LEU A 23 8.15 -7.90 -27.24
N LEU A 24 8.45 -8.99 -26.53
CA LEU A 24 8.20 -10.36 -27.02
C LEU A 24 6.77 -10.88 -26.78
N ILE A 25 5.95 -10.15 -26.02
CA ILE A 25 4.51 -10.46 -25.85
C ILE A 25 3.66 -9.84 -26.99
N PHE A 26 4.27 -9.00 -27.86
CA PHE A 26 3.58 -8.35 -28.97
C PHE A 26 3.75 -9.04 -30.34
N THR A 27 4.38 -10.22 -30.43
CA THR A 27 4.67 -10.88 -31.73
C THR A 27 4.11 -12.30 -31.90
N LEU A 28 3.17 -12.74 -31.06
CA LEU A 28 2.34 -13.93 -31.32
C LEU A 28 0.91 -13.55 -31.71
N ALA A 29 0.77 -12.66 -32.69
CA ALA A 29 -0.46 -12.51 -33.48
C ALA A 29 -0.09 -12.84 -34.93
N LYS A 30 -0.24 -14.10 -35.34
CA LYS A 30 -0.15 -14.47 -36.76
C LYS A 30 -1.27 -13.75 -37.51
N PRO A 31 -1.02 -13.18 -38.70
CA PRO A 31 -2.10 -12.74 -39.57
C PRO A 31 -2.82 -14.00 -40.06
N VAL A 32 -4.07 -14.18 -39.64
CA VAL A 32 -4.96 -15.14 -40.25
C VAL A 32 -5.21 -14.66 -41.67
N LEU A 33 -4.69 -15.39 -42.67
CA LEU A 33 -5.11 -15.26 -44.05
C LEU A 33 -6.64 -15.37 -44.09
N ALA A 34 -7.31 -14.28 -44.43
CA ALA A 34 -8.76 -14.19 -44.42
C ALA A 34 -9.35 -15.15 -45.47
N GLN A 35 -9.81 -16.31 -45.02
CA GLN A 35 -10.78 -17.11 -45.76
C GLN A 35 -12.05 -16.25 -45.88
N GLN A 36 -12.51 -15.95 -47.10
CA GLN A 36 -13.77 -15.23 -47.29
C GLN A 36 -14.87 -15.97 -46.53
N SER A 37 -15.50 -15.28 -45.57
CA SER A 37 -16.63 -15.81 -44.81
C SER A 37 -17.69 -16.34 -45.78
N ILE A 38 -18.25 -17.52 -45.51
CA ILE A 38 -19.28 -18.15 -46.36
C ILE A 38 -20.49 -17.22 -46.61
N LEU A 39 -20.74 -16.28 -45.68
CA LEU A 39 -21.75 -15.24 -45.77
C LEU A 39 -21.51 -14.20 -46.88
N GLN A 40 -20.27 -14.09 -47.37
CA GLN A 40 -19.89 -13.20 -48.47
C GLN A 40 -19.91 -13.92 -49.83
N LYS A 41 -20.20 -15.23 -49.89
CA LYS A 41 -20.32 -15.93 -51.17
C LYS A 41 -21.52 -15.36 -51.96
N PRO A 42 -21.35 -15.05 -53.25
CA PRO A 42 -22.45 -14.55 -54.07
C PRO A 42 -23.44 -15.68 -54.37
N VAL A 43 -24.72 -15.35 -54.28
CA VAL A 43 -25.88 -16.19 -54.59
C VAL A 43 -26.53 -15.63 -55.85
N SER A 44 -26.76 -16.50 -56.82
CA SER A 44 -27.47 -16.20 -58.05
C SER A 44 -28.53 -17.27 -58.30
N LEU A 45 -29.78 -17.00 -57.93
CA LEU A 45 -30.92 -17.93 -57.99
C LEU A 45 -32.14 -17.18 -58.53
N SER A 46 -32.81 -17.73 -59.55
CA SER A 46 -34.08 -17.23 -60.06
C SER A 46 -35.08 -18.37 -60.12
N LEU A 47 -35.85 -18.55 -59.05
CA LEU A 47 -36.71 -19.73 -58.85
C LEU A 47 -38.18 -19.40 -58.56
N GLY A 48 -38.61 -18.15 -58.74
CA GLY A 48 -40.00 -17.74 -58.46
C GLY A 48 -40.36 -17.89 -56.98
N THR A 49 -41.65 -18.17 -56.69
CA THR A 49 -42.16 -18.28 -55.32
C THR A 49 -42.16 -19.73 -54.82
N LEU A 50 -41.34 -20.01 -53.81
CA LEU A 50 -41.15 -21.33 -53.18
C LEU A 50 -41.49 -21.27 -51.68
N THR A 51 -41.46 -22.40 -50.99
CA THR A 51 -41.45 -22.42 -49.52
C THR A 51 -40.06 -22.07 -48.96
N LEU A 52 -39.99 -21.56 -47.73
CA LEU A 52 -38.73 -21.21 -47.07
C LEU A 52 -37.79 -22.42 -46.95
N GLY A 53 -38.32 -23.63 -46.72
CA GLY A 53 -37.53 -24.86 -46.72
C GLY A 53 -36.89 -25.16 -48.08
N GLU A 54 -37.65 -25.03 -49.16
CA GLU A 54 -37.13 -25.21 -50.53
C GLU A 54 -36.10 -24.13 -50.88
N ALA A 55 -36.31 -22.89 -50.43
CA ALA A 55 -35.39 -21.79 -50.64
C ALA A 55 -34.04 -21.99 -49.94
N LEU A 56 -34.04 -22.44 -48.68
CA LEU A 56 -32.82 -22.75 -47.94
C LEU A 56 -32.06 -23.91 -48.62
N SER A 57 -32.75 -24.97 -49.04
CA SER A 57 -32.12 -26.10 -49.74
C SER A 57 -31.51 -25.71 -51.09
N ALA A 58 -32.14 -24.81 -51.84
CA ALA A 58 -31.57 -24.28 -53.09
C ALA A 58 -30.26 -23.49 -52.84
N ILE A 59 -30.20 -22.74 -51.74
CA ILE A 59 -29.02 -21.97 -51.34
C ILE A 59 -27.88 -22.90 -50.87
N GLU A 60 -28.18 -23.97 -50.12
CA GLU A 60 -27.18 -24.98 -49.70
C GLU A 60 -26.49 -25.58 -50.91
N LYS A 61 -27.27 -25.98 -51.92
CA LYS A 61 -26.75 -26.59 -53.16
C LYS A 61 -25.82 -25.65 -53.94
N GLN A 62 -26.12 -24.35 -53.99
CA GLN A 62 -25.28 -23.39 -54.71
C GLN A 62 -24.02 -23.00 -53.93
N THR A 63 -24.13 -22.80 -52.62
CA THR A 63 -23.06 -22.19 -51.81
C THR A 63 -22.19 -23.20 -51.07
N ASN A 64 -22.57 -24.48 -51.10
CA ASN A 64 -21.98 -25.58 -50.35
C ASN A 64 -21.98 -25.31 -48.84
N CYS A 65 -23.04 -24.69 -48.33
CA CYS A 65 -23.31 -24.49 -46.91
C CYS A 65 -24.35 -25.50 -46.41
N GLU A 66 -24.46 -25.65 -45.09
CA GLU A 66 -25.47 -26.46 -44.43
C GLU A 66 -26.21 -25.61 -43.39
N PHE A 67 -27.53 -25.50 -43.48
CA PHE A 67 -28.34 -24.75 -42.53
C PHE A 67 -28.78 -25.62 -41.36
N ILE A 68 -28.49 -25.16 -40.14
CA ILE A 68 -28.95 -25.82 -38.91
C ILE A 68 -30.04 -24.96 -38.29
N TYR A 69 -31.26 -25.48 -38.23
CA TYR A 69 -32.42 -24.82 -37.64
C TYR A 69 -33.36 -25.81 -36.94
N SER A 70 -34.20 -25.30 -36.04
CA SER A 70 -35.26 -26.09 -35.42
C SER A 70 -36.54 -25.94 -36.23
N SER A 71 -37.06 -27.02 -36.82
CA SER A 71 -38.30 -27.01 -37.61
C SER A 71 -39.54 -26.58 -36.81
N SER A 72 -39.48 -26.68 -35.48
CA SER A 72 -40.51 -26.17 -34.56
C SER A 72 -40.50 -24.65 -34.35
N LEU A 73 -39.43 -23.97 -34.78
CA LEU A 73 -39.22 -22.55 -34.49
C LEU A 73 -38.97 -21.70 -35.75
N LEU A 74 -38.84 -22.32 -36.93
CA LEU A 74 -38.75 -21.66 -38.22
C LEU A 74 -39.92 -22.17 -39.11
N ASP A 75 -40.78 -21.27 -39.58
CA ASP A 75 -41.91 -21.67 -40.43
C ASP A 75 -41.45 -21.99 -41.85
N LEU A 76 -41.12 -23.26 -42.09
CA LEU A 76 -40.61 -23.74 -43.38
C LEU A 76 -41.64 -23.66 -44.51
N ARG A 77 -42.94 -23.48 -44.20
CA ARG A 77 -44.01 -23.38 -45.20
C ARG A 77 -44.24 -21.95 -45.68
N LYS A 78 -43.63 -20.95 -45.03
CA LYS A 78 -43.66 -19.55 -45.46
C LYS A 78 -43.27 -19.45 -46.93
N LYS A 79 -44.08 -18.77 -47.74
CA LYS A 79 -43.76 -18.51 -49.14
C LYS A 79 -42.74 -17.37 -49.23
N VAL A 80 -41.66 -17.61 -49.98
CA VAL A 80 -40.59 -16.64 -50.25
C VAL A 80 -40.28 -16.66 -51.75
N THR A 81 -39.92 -15.49 -52.30
CA THR A 81 -39.55 -15.37 -53.71
C THR A 81 -38.04 -15.19 -53.81
N LEU A 82 -37.37 -16.04 -54.59
CA LEU A 82 -35.93 -15.95 -54.83
C LEU A 82 -35.68 -15.43 -56.24
N ASN A 83 -35.23 -14.18 -56.35
CA ASN A 83 -34.73 -13.61 -57.60
C ASN A 83 -33.50 -12.75 -57.33
N TYR A 84 -32.34 -13.41 -57.22
CA TYR A 84 -31.07 -12.78 -56.89
C TYR A 84 -30.05 -13.02 -57.99
N GLN A 85 -29.25 -11.99 -58.29
CA GLN A 85 -28.10 -12.07 -59.19
C GLN A 85 -26.89 -11.47 -58.49
N ASN A 86 -25.89 -12.30 -58.22
CA ASN A 86 -24.63 -11.91 -57.59
C ASN A 86 -24.78 -11.17 -56.25
N ILE A 87 -25.70 -11.61 -55.39
CA ILE A 87 -25.96 -10.99 -54.08
C ILE A 87 -25.25 -11.79 -52.98
N PRO A 88 -24.52 -11.14 -52.04
CA PRO A 88 -23.92 -11.85 -50.91
C PRO A 88 -24.95 -12.62 -50.09
N LEU A 89 -24.60 -13.86 -49.71
CA LEU A 89 -25.48 -14.77 -48.98
C LEU A 89 -26.13 -14.13 -47.73
N TYR A 90 -25.40 -13.28 -46.98
CA TYR A 90 -25.98 -12.63 -45.80
C TYR A 90 -27.19 -11.74 -46.12
N LYS A 91 -27.20 -11.03 -47.26
CA LYS A 91 -28.33 -10.19 -47.68
C LYS A 91 -29.53 -11.04 -48.08
N VAL A 92 -29.27 -12.13 -48.82
CA VAL A 92 -30.31 -13.10 -49.18
C VAL A 92 -30.98 -13.68 -47.93
N LEU A 93 -30.18 -14.04 -46.92
CA LEU A 93 -30.69 -14.55 -45.64
C LEU A 93 -31.47 -13.50 -44.84
N GLU A 94 -31.03 -12.24 -44.84
CA GLU A 94 -31.75 -11.14 -44.19
C GLU A 94 -33.15 -10.94 -44.79
N GLU A 95 -33.27 -11.06 -46.11
CA GLU A 95 -34.52 -10.85 -46.84
C GLU A 95 -35.51 -12.02 -46.69
N ILE A 96 -35.04 -13.28 -46.78
CA ILE A 96 -35.95 -14.44 -46.71
C ILE A 96 -36.36 -14.79 -45.27
N LEU A 97 -35.52 -14.50 -44.27
CA LEU A 97 -35.77 -14.87 -42.87
C LEU A 97 -36.60 -13.82 -42.10
N ASP A 98 -36.53 -12.54 -42.46
CA ASP A 98 -37.23 -11.39 -41.83
C ASP A 98 -37.14 -11.35 -40.27
N ARG A 99 -37.81 -10.42 -39.59
CA ARG A 99 -37.68 -10.07 -38.13
C ARG A 99 -37.72 -11.21 -37.09
N ASN A 100 -37.90 -12.47 -37.50
CA ASN A 100 -37.94 -13.66 -36.67
C ASN A 100 -36.60 -14.41 -36.55
N ALA A 101 -35.54 -14.01 -37.25
CA ALA A 101 -34.18 -14.53 -37.00
C ALA A 101 -33.31 -13.43 -36.35
N ARG A 102 -32.85 -13.64 -35.11
CA ARG A 102 -31.96 -12.68 -34.41
C ARG A 102 -30.50 -13.12 -34.34
N GLY A 103 -30.15 -14.29 -34.89
CA GLY A 103 -28.76 -14.76 -34.91
C GLY A 103 -28.49 -15.77 -36.00
N ILE A 104 -27.62 -15.40 -36.94
CA ILE A 104 -26.95 -16.31 -37.86
C ILE A 104 -25.56 -16.55 -37.28
N THR A 105 -25.25 -17.80 -36.92
CA THR A 105 -23.89 -18.18 -36.45
C THR A 105 -23.25 -19.08 -37.49
N VAL A 106 -22.00 -18.78 -37.84
CA VAL A 106 -21.25 -19.51 -38.86
C VAL A 106 -20.11 -20.28 -38.20
N THR A 107 -20.06 -21.59 -38.45
CA THR A 107 -18.96 -22.45 -38.04
C THR A 107 -18.52 -23.28 -39.26
N GLY A 108 -17.43 -22.90 -39.91
CA GLY A 108 -17.03 -23.50 -41.19
C GLY A 108 -18.08 -23.27 -42.28
N ASN A 109 -18.60 -24.34 -42.87
CA ASN A 109 -19.69 -24.29 -43.85
C ASN A 109 -21.10 -24.40 -43.24
N GLN A 110 -21.21 -24.54 -41.92
CA GLN A 110 -22.50 -24.64 -41.24
C GLN A 110 -23.02 -23.26 -40.83
N ILE A 111 -24.27 -22.97 -41.20
CA ILE A 111 -24.97 -21.73 -40.88
C ILE A 111 -26.14 -22.06 -39.95
N LYS A 112 -25.97 -21.76 -38.66
CA LYS A 112 -27.01 -21.98 -37.65
C LYS A 112 -27.96 -20.79 -37.59
N ILE A 113 -29.25 -21.02 -37.85
CA ILE A 113 -30.31 -20.02 -37.79
C ILE A 113 -31.02 -20.14 -36.43
N GLN A 114 -30.89 -19.11 -35.59
CA GLN A 114 -31.57 -19.03 -34.30
C GLN A 114 -32.83 -18.15 -34.40
N PRO A 115 -34.01 -18.70 -34.09
CA PRO A 115 -35.26 -17.94 -34.10
C PRO A 115 -35.38 -17.02 -32.88
N GLY A 116 -35.99 -15.85 -33.09
CA GLY A 116 -36.36 -14.90 -32.04
C GLY A 116 -37.44 -15.50 -31.17
N LYS A 117 -37.17 -15.63 -29.87
CA LYS A 117 -37.98 -16.41 -28.91
C LYS A 117 -39.38 -15.85 -28.61
N GLY A 118 -39.92 -14.91 -29.39
CA GLY A 118 -41.12 -14.16 -29.03
C GLY A 118 -40.87 -13.17 -27.88
N LYS A 119 -41.89 -12.40 -27.52
CA LYS A 119 -41.85 -11.42 -26.44
C LYS A 119 -42.96 -11.69 -25.41
N GLY A 120 -42.72 -11.34 -24.16
CA GLY A 120 -43.70 -11.33 -23.07
C GLY A 120 -43.71 -9.99 -22.33
N ALA A 121 -44.41 -9.93 -21.20
CA ALA A 121 -44.49 -8.76 -20.34
C ALA A 121 -44.18 -9.09 -18.88
N VAL A 122 -43.79 -8.08 -18.11
CA VAL A 122 -43.54 -8.16 -16.67
C VAL A 122 -44.31 -7.05 -15.98
N ASN A 123 -45.22 -7.41 -15.09
CA ASN A 123 -45.93 -6.50 -14.22
C ASN A 123 -45.46 -6.68 -12.78
N GLY A 124 -45.78 -5.72 -11.92
CA GLY A 124 -45.61 -5.92 -10.50
C GLY A 124 -45.66 -4.64 -9.71
N SER A 125 -45.19 -4.72 -8.47
CA SER A 125 -45.16 -3.58 -7.57
C SER A 125 -43.93 -3.56 -6.69
N VAL A 126 -43.60 -2.36 -6.22
CA VAL A 126 -42.48 -2.11 -5.32
C VAL A 126 -42.99 -1.48 -4.03
N LYS A 127 -42.54 -2.03 -2.92
CA LYS A 127 -42.83 -1.52 -1.57
C LYS A 127 -41.53 -1.20 -0.83
N THR A 128 -41.58 -0.33 0.17
CA THR A 128 -40.51 -0.12 1.15
C THR A 128 -40.55 -1.20 2.25
N SER A 129 -39.49 -1.29 3.05
CA SER A 129 -39.37 -2.29 4.14
C SER A 129 -40.44 -2.15 5.24
N ASP A 130 -41.08 -1.00 5.37
CA ASP A 130 -42.23 -0.75 6.26
C ASP A 130 -43.59 -1.10 5.62
N GLY A 131 -43.58 -1.67 4.40
CA GLY A 131 -44.77 -2.18 3.71
C GLY A 131 -45.54 -1.13 2.88
N LYS A 132 -45.08 0.13 2.83
CA LYS A 132 -45.72 1.19 2.04
C LYS A 132 -45.37 1.10 0.54
N PRO A 133 -46.23 1.60 -0.36
CA PRO A 133 -45.90 1.67 -1.79
C PRO A 133 -44.72 2.59 -2.09
N ALA A 134 -43.84 2.18 -3.01
CA ALA A 134 -42.67 2.95 -3.41
C ALA A 134 -42.80 3.46 -4.86
N GLY A 135 -43.15 4.73 -5.01
CA GLY A 135 -43.26 5.39 -6.32
C GLY A 135 -41.93 5.84 -6.91
N PHE A 136 -41.92 6.06 -8.23
CA PHE A 136 -40.76 6.56 -9.00
C PHE A 136 -39.50 5.67 -8.97
N VAL A 137 -39.66 4.38 -8.65
CA VAL A 137 -38.60 3.37 -8.67
C VAL A 137 -38.32 2.92 -10.09
N THR A 138 -37.06 3.03 -10.52
CA THR A 138 -36.65 2.62 -11.86
C THR A 138 -36.51 1.10 -11.91
N ILE A 139 -37.39 0.44 -12.67
CA ILE A 139 -37.35 -1.00 -12.93
C ILE A 139 -36.69 -1.23 -14.28
N GLY A 140 -35.73 -2.13 -14.36
CA GLY A 140 -35.00 -2.40 -15.60
C GLY A 140 -34.60 -3.85 -15.78
N ILE A 141 -34.58 -4.32 -17.02
CA ILE A 141 -33.95 -5.58 -17.42
C ILE A 141 -32.67 -5.25 -18.16
N LYS A 142 -31.53 -5.75 -17.65
CA LYS A 142 -30.20 -5.40 -18.16
C LYS A 142 -30.09 -5.70 -19.66
N GLY A 143 -29.80 -4.66 -20.46
CA GLY A 143 -29.65 -4.77 -21.92
C GLY A 143 -30.95 -4.75 -22.72
N GLN A 144 -32.11 -4.55 -22.08
CA GLN A 144 -33.41 -4.45 -22.77
C GLN A 144 -34.16 -3.15 -22.46
N ARG A 145 -35.19 -3.20 -21.59
CA ARG A 145 -36.11 -2.10 -21.32
C ARG A 145 -36.11 -1.69 -19.85
N ARG A 146 -36.52 -0.45 -19.60
CA ARG A 146 -36.71 0.13 -18.28
C ARG A 146 -38.02 0.92 -18.21
N THR A 147 -38.61 0.99 -17.04
CA THR A 147 -39.79 1.80 -16.70
C THR A 147 -39.62 2.38 -15.29
N GLN A 148 -40.53 3.25 -14.86
CA GLN A 148 -40.66 3.67 -13.46
C GLN A 148 -41.96 3.17 -12.85
N THR A 149 -41.98 3.00 -11.53
CA THR A 149 -43.22 2.74 -10.80
C THR A 149 -44.08 4.00 -10.71
N ASP A 150 -45.39 3.83 -10.74
CA ASP A 150 -46.37 4.89 -10.45
C ASP A 150 -46.40 5.27 -8.95
N GLU A 151 -47.23 6.24 -8.56
CA GLU A 151 -47.36 6.69 -7.15
C GLU A 151 -47.81 5.58 -6.19
N ASN A 152 -48.48 4.54 -6.70
CA ASN A 152 -48.91 3.37 -5.95
C ASN A 152 -47.88 2.22 -6.00
N GLY A 153 -46.68 2.50 -6.52
CA GLY A 153 -45.58 1.55 -6.61
C GLY A 153 -45.72 0.49 -7.69
N ASN A 154 -46.68 0.58 -8.62
CA ASN A 154 -46.88 -0.43 -9.67
C ASN A 154 -46.07 -0.13 -10.92
N PHE A 155 -45.61 -1.18 -11.62
CA PHE A 155 -44.90 -1.05 -12.89
C PHE A 155 -45.36 -2.08 -13.93
N ARG A 156 -45.12 -1.76 -15.21
CA ARG A 156 -45.34 -2.64 -16.35
C ARG A 156 -44.22 -2.49 -17.39
N LEU A 157 -43.61 -3.60 -17.76
CA LEU A 157 -42.59 -3.72 -18.80
C LEU A 157 -43.13 -4.63 -19.90
N GLU A 158 -43.34 -4.07 -21.09
CA GLU A 158 -43.80 -4.83 -22.25
C GLU A 158 -42.65 -5.17 -23.21
N ASN A 159 -42.91 -6.12 -24.11
CA ASN A 159 -42.01 -6.45 -25.20
C ASN A 159 -40.63 -7.00 -24.75
N ILE A 160 -40.60 -7.75 -23.65
CA ILE A 160 -39.39 -8.38 -23.08
C ILE A 160 -39.12 -9.70 -23.78
N GLU A 161 -37.86 -9.96 -24.18
CA GLU A 161 -37.54 -11.21 -24.88
C GLU A 161 -37.81 -12.43 -24.00
N VAL A 162 -38.12 -13.58 -24.60
CA VAL A 162 -38.33 -14.82 -23.84
C VAL A 162 -37.01 -15.42 -23.36
N GLY A 163 -36.97 -15.85 -22.09
CA GLY A 163 -35.78 -16.40 -21.45
C GLY A 163 -35.62 -15.94 -20.00
N LYS A 164 -34.51 -16.36 -19.39
CA LYS A 164 -34.12 -15.90 -18.05
C LYS A 164 -33.52 -14.51 -18.12
N HIS A 165 -34.08 -13.58 -17.37
CA HIS A 165 -33.66 -12.18 -17.31
C HIS A 165 -33.40 -11.77 -15.87
N LEU A 166 -32.38 -10.92 -15.69
CA LEU A 166 -32.16 -10.24 -14.42
C LEU A 166 -32.93 -8.92 -14.45
N ILE A 167 -33.98 -8.84 -13.63
CA ILE A 167 -34.76 -7.62 -13.42
C ILE A 167 -34.28 -6.91 -12.16
N THR A 168 -34.12 -5.58 -12.23
CA THR A 168 -33.58 -4.76 -11.16
C THR A 168 -34.54 -3.65 -10.78
N ALA A 169 -34.70 -3.37 -9.49
CA ALA A 169 -35.42 -2.20 -8.97
C ALA A 169 -34.44 -1.24 -8.29
N ASN A 170 -34.34 -0.02 -8.84
CA ASN A 170 -33.37 1.00 -8.45
C ASN A 170 -34.09 2.27 -8.00
N TYR A 171 -33.76 2.76 -6.82
CA TYR A 171 -34.17 4.06 -6.33
C TYR A 171 -32.96 4.76 -5.71
N VAL A 172 -32.86 6.09 -5.89
CA VAL A 172 -31.70 6.84 -5.43
C VAL A 172 -31.62 6.77 -3.90
N GLY A 173 -30.51 6.26 -3.38
CA GLY A 173 -30.27 6.13 -1.93
C GLY A 173 -30.76 4.83 -1.28
N LEU A 174 -31.27 3.86 -2.05
CA LEU A 174 -31.70 2.55 -1.54
C LEU A 174 -30.92 1.42 -2.23
N GLN A 175 -30.81 0.25 -1.58
CA GLN A 175 -30.11 -0.90 -2.12
C GLN A 175 -30.82 -1.39 -3.39
N THR A 176 -30.09 -1.47 -4.50
CA THR A 176 -30.56 -2.07 -5.76
C THR A 176 -31.00 -3.51 -5.51
N GLN A 177 -32.29 -3.80 -5.72
CA GLN A 177 -32.81 -5.16 -5.67
C GLN A 177 -32.67 -5.82 -7.04
N GLN A 178 -32.27 -7.08 -7.08
CA GLN A 178 -32.09 -7.83 -8.33
C GLN A 178 -32.71 -9.21 -8.18
N GLU A 179 -33.55 -9.61 -9.13
CA GLU A 179 -34.19 -10.93 -9.15
C GLU A 179 -34.09 -11.56 -10.54
N THR A 180 -34.03 -12.88 -10.60
CA THR A 180 -34.02 -13.61 -11.88
C THR A 180 -35.43 -14.09 -12.21
N ILE A 181 -35.98 -13.56 -13.30
CA ILE A 181 -37.30 -13.92 -13.83
C ILE A 181 -37.17 -14.75 -15.11
N THR A 182 -38.14 -15.61 -15.40
CA THR A 182 -38.22 -16.32 -16.69
C THR A 182 -39.43 -15.83 -17.47
N VAL A 183 -39.21 -15.14 -18.59
CA VAL A 183 -40.27 -14.60 -19.46
C VAL A 183 -40.63 -15.63 -20.52
N ILE A 184 -41.93 -15.91 -20.66
CA ILE A 184 -42.51 -16.87 -21.61
C ILE A 184 -43.29 -16.09 -22.69
N ALA A 185 -43.31 -16.60 -23.93
CA ALA A 185 -43.92 -15.92 -25.07
C ALA A 185 -45.42 -15.67 -24.83
N GLY A 186 -45.87 -14.44 -25.05
CA GLY A 186 -47.28 -14.05 -24.91
C GLY A 186 -47.82 -14.02 -23.48
N GLN A 187 -46.99 -14.30 -22.47
CA GLN A 187 -47.39 -14.28 -21.06
C GLN A 187 -46.92 -13.01 -20.34
N THR A 188 -47.70 -12.62 -19.34
CA THR A 188 -47.35 -11.57 -18.37
C THR A 188 -46.99 -12.21 -17.05
N ILE A 189 -45.76 -12.03 -16.58
CA ILE A 189 -45.32 -12.48 -15.27
C ILE A 189 -45.44 -11.35 -14.23
N ILE A 190 -45.70 -11.70 -12.97
CA ILE A 190 -45.82 -10.74 -11.87
C ILE A 190 -44.59 -10.83 -10.97
N GLN A 191 -43.92 -9.71 -10.71
CA GLN A 191 -42.74 -9.63 -9.86
C GLN A 191 -42.87 -8.49 -8.84
N HIS A 192 -42.71 -8.80 -7.56
CA HIS A 192 -42.71 -7.79 -6.51
C HIS A 192 -41.29 -7.52 -5.99
N PHE A 193 -41.02 -6.27 -5.61
CA PHE A 193 -39.77 -5.89 -4.95
C PHE A 193 -40.05 -5.23 -3.60
N ILE A 194 -39.17 -5.48 -2.64
CA ILE A 194 -39.12 -4.73 -1.38
C ILE A 194 -37.80 -3.96 -1.38
N LEU A 195 -37.87 -2.63 -1.48
CA LEU A 195 -36.70 -1.79 -1.34
C LEU A 195 -36.23 -1.81 0.11
N ARG A 196 -34.96 -2.16 0.27
CA ARG A 196 -34.26 -2.11 1.55
C ARG A 196 -33.36 -0.89 1.53
N GLU A 197 -33.28 -0.23 2.68
CA GLU A 197 -32.30 0.83 2.90
C GLU A 197 -30.91 0.33 2.55
N ASP A 198 -30.15 1.17 1.86
CA ASP A 198 -28.77 0.88 1.56
C ASP A 198 -27.97 0.93 2.86
N ARG A 199 -27.73 -0.24 3.45
CA ARG A 199 -26.85 -0.37 4.63
C ARG A 199 -25.38 -0.04 4.32
N SER A 200 -25.05 0.34 3.08
CA SER A 200 -23.68 0.66 2.68
C SER A 200 -23.14 2.02 3.15
N THR A 201 -23.70 2.61 4.22
CA THR A 201 -23.15 3.82 4.84
C THR A 201 -21.98 3.58 5.79
N LEU A 202 -21.45 2.35 5.86
CA LEU A 202 -20.15 2.02 6.47
C LEU A 202 -19.34 0.98 5.67
N ASP A 203 -19.78 0.61 4.46
CA ASP A 203 -19.26 -0.55 3.73
C ASP A 203 -18.29 -0.24 2.59
N GLU A 204 -17.96 1.03 2.36
CA GLU A 204 -17.04 1.40 1.28
C GLU A 204 -15.60 0.88 1.48
N VAL A 205 -15.26 0.39 2.67
CA VAL A 205 -13.96 -0.27 2.95
C VAL A 205 -14.07 -1.80 3.06
N ALA A 206 -15.27 -2.37 3.23
CA ALA A 206 -15.46 -3.81 3.46
C ALA A 206 -16.09 -4.57 2.27
N ILE A 207 -16.89 -3.90 1.42
CA ILE A 207 -17.69 -4.53 0.36
C ILE A 207 -17.18 -4.19 -1.05
N ARG A 208 -15.87 -4.36 -1.28
CA ARG A 208 -15.34 -4.78 -2.60
C ARG A 208 -14.70 -6.17 -2.57
N SER A 209 -14.79 -6.85 -1.42
CA SER A 209 -13.98 -8.04 -1.10
C SER A 209 -14.51 -9.40 -1.55
N ARG A 210 -15.67 -9.50 -2.24
CA ARG A 210 -16.24 -10.81 -2.62
C ARG A 210 -15.83 -11.35 -3.99
N LYS A 211 -15.13 -10.59 -4.85
CA LYS A 211 -14.68 -11.07 -6.16
C LYS A 211 -13.23 -10.77 -6.55
N MET A 212 -12.53 -9.90 -5.83
CA MET A 212 -11.17 -9.49 -6.17
C MET A 212 -10.15 -9.96 -5.13
N SER A 213 -8.94 -10.26 -5.57
CA SER A 213 -7.82 -10.53 -4.66
C SER A 213 -7.48 -9.27 -3.88
N LYS A 214 -7.47 -9.36 -2.55
CA LYS A 214 -7.13 -8.23 -1.67
C LYS A 214 -5.67 -7.78 -1.82
N ILE A 215 -4.81 -8.61 -2.43
CA ILE A 215 -3.39 -8.33 -2.68
C ILE A 215 -3.20 -7.44 -3.91
N THR A 216 -4.12 -7.49 -4.87
CA THR A 216 -4.06 -6.67 -6.09
C THR A 216 -4.87 -5.38 -5.99
N ASP A 217 -5.65 -5.21 -4.92
CA ASP A 217 -6.44 -4.01 -4.69
C ASP A 217 -5.58 -2.88 -4.11
N LYS A 218 -5.43 -1.81 -4.90
CA LYS A 218 -4.68 -0.60 -4.53
C LYS A 218 -5.62 0.57 -4.20
N GLU A 219 -6.92 0.37 -4.08
CA GLU A 219 -7.82 1.49 -3.76
C GLU A 219 -7.75 1.85 -2.27
N THR A 220 -7.55 3.13 -1.99
CA THR A 220 -7.55 3.66 -0.63
C THR A 220 -7.81 5.17 -0.64
N GLU A 221 -8.61 5.64 0.32
CA GLU A 221 -8.90 7.06 0.50
C GLU A 221 -7.73 7.82 1.12
N GLN A 222 -6.90 7.15 1.92
CA GLN A 222 -5.95 7.82 2.81
C GLN A 222 -4.80 8.51 2.05
N VAL A 223 -4.36 7.92 0.94
CA VAL A 223 -3.25 8.45 0.12
C VAL A 223 -3.57 9.82 -0.48
N ALA A 224 -4.82 10.03 -0.91
CA ALA A 224 -5.27 11.29 -1.51
C ALA A 224 -6.17 12.12 -0.57
N LYS A 225 -6.49 11.59 0.61
CA LYS A 225 -7.52 12.11 1.54
C LYS A 225 -8.89 12.31 0.87
N MET A 226 -9.14 11.60 -0.22
CA MET A 226 -10.38 11.58 -0.99
C MET A 226 -10.46 10.28 -1.79
N VAL A 227 -11.66 9.90 -2.23
CA VAL A 227 -11.87 8.65 -2.98
C VAL A 227 -11.38 8.80 -4.42
N LEU A 228 -10.23 8.21 -4.73
CA LEU A 228 -9.67 8.10 -6.09
C LEU A 228 -9.33 6.64 -6.40
N LYS A 229 -9.59 6.21 -7.64
CA LYS A 229 -9.05 4.94 -8.13
C LYS A 229 -7.53 5.07 -8.35
N ASN A 230 -6.81 3.95 -8.30
CA ASN A 230 -5.36 3.95 -8.55
C ASN A 230 -5.00 4.49 -9.96
N LEU A 231 -5.75 4.10 -11.00
CA LEU A 231 -5.55 4.61 -12.37
C LEU A 231 -5.87 6.11 -12.54
N GLU A 232 -6.61 6.70 -11.60
CA GLU A 232 -6.96 8.13 -11.57
C GLU A 232 -5.95 8.95 -10.77
N ASN A 233 -5.27 8.34 -9.81
CA ASN A 233 -4.31 9.01 -8.95
C ASN A 233 -2.94 9.10 -9.65
N PRO A 234 -2.41 10.31 -9.92
CA PRO A 234 -1.10 10.46 -10.58
C PRO A 234 0.08 10.20 -9.63
N GLN A 235 -0.14 10.00 -8.32
CA GLN A 235 0.93 9.62 -7.38
C GLN A 235 1.14 8.10 -7.36
N VAL A 236 2.40 7.69 -7.24
CA VAL A 236 2.77 6.28 -7.06
C VAL A 236 2.70 5.90 -5.58
N TYR A 237 2.04 4.78 -5.31
CA TYR A 237 1.93 4.22 -3.99
C TYR A 237 1.69 2.70 -4.07
N SER A 238 2.01 2.01 -2.97
CA SER A 238 1.80 0.57 -2.82
C SER A 238 0.94 0.31 -1.58
N VAL A 239 0.11 -0.73 -1.64
CA VAL A 239 -0.74 -1.17 -0.53
C VAL A 239 -0.35 -2.59 -0.16
N ILE A 240 0.00 -2.80 1.10
CA ILE A 240 0.37 -4.11 1.65
C ILE A 240 -0.73 -4.52 2.63
N PRO A 241 -1.61 -5.47 2.26
CA PRO A 241 -2.77 -5.84 3.07
C PRO A 241 -2.41 -6.86 4.17
N LYS A 242 -3.25 -6.95 5.21
CA LYS A 242 -3.07 -7.91 6.31
C LYS A 242 -2.99 -9.37 5.89
N GLU A 243 -3.61 -9.74 4.77
CA GLU A 243 -3.54 -11.09 4.23
C GLU A 243 -2.09 -11.50 3.96
N LEU A 244 -1.26 -10.56 3.50
CA LEU A 244 0.17 -10.81 3.31
C LEU A 244 0.91 -10.97 4.65
N PHE A 245 0.58 -10.15 5.66
CA PHE A 245 1.18 -10.28 7.00
C PHE A 245 0.89 -11.66 7.60
N LYS A 246 -0.33 -12.18 7.38
CA LYS A 246 -0.72 -13.52 7.82
C LYS A 246 -0.01 -14.63 7.03
N GLU A 247 0.16 -14.47 5.72
CA GLU A 247 0.93 -15.40 4.88
C GLU A 247 2.41 -15.47 5.28
N GLN A 248 2.97 -14.33 5.69
CA GLN A 248 4.36 -14.19 6.14
C GLN A 248 4.56 -14.42 7.64
N MET A 249 3.47 -14.69 8.37
CA MET A 249 3.47 -14.85 9.83
C MET A 249 4.19 -13.67 10.54
N ALA A 250 3.98 -12.44 10.05
CA ALA A 250 4.69 -11.26 10.54
C ALA A 250 4.37 -10.99 12.02
N ALA A 251 5.37 -11.20 12.89
CA ALA A 251 5.27 -10.96 14.34
C ALA A 251 5.66 -9.53 14.74
N ASP A 252 6.32 -8.79 13.85
CA ASP A 252 6.84 -7.45 14.07
C ASP A 252 6.61 -6.55 12.84
N TYR A 253 6.65 -5.24 13.06
CA TYR A 253 6.39 -4.23 12.01
C TYR A 253 7.47 -4.20 10.91
N LYS A 254 8.73 -4.50 11.24
CA LYS A 254 9.81 -4.58 10.26
C LYS A 254 9.54 -5.68 9.24
N THR A 255 9.10 -6.86 9.70
CA THR A 255 8.71 -7.99 8.85
C THR A 255 7.49 -7.64 7.97
N ALA A 256 6.49 -6.97 8.52
CA ALA A 256 5.33 -6.51 7.75
C ALA A 256 5.72 -5.54 6.60
N LEU A 257 6.74 -4.71 6.81
CA LEU A 257 7.25 -3.75 5.83
C LEU A 257 8.19 -4.34 4.76
N ARG A 258 8.84 -5.49 5.01
CA ARG A 258 9.82 -6.10 4.09
C ARG A 258 9.26 -6.37 2.68
N SER A 259 7.95 -6.53 2.60
CA SER A 259 7.23 -6.83 1.36
C SER A 259 6.79 -5.61 0.58
N ALA A 260 7.02 -4.41 1.12
CA ALA A 260 6.69 -3.17 0.44
C ALA A 260 7.62 -2.98 -0.78
N PRO A 261 7.07 -2.91 -2.01
CA PRO A 261 7.86 -2.70 -3.21
C PRO A 261 8.73 -1.46 -3.14
N GLY A 262 10.02 -1.55 -3.51
CA GLY A 262 10.93 -0.41 -3.57
C GLY A 262 11.20 0.28 -2.22
N VAL A 263 10.93 -0.39 -1.10
CA VAL A 263 11.27 0.08 0.25
C VAL A 263 12.29 -0.87 0.87
N ASN A 264 13.29 -0.31 1.53
CA ASN A 264 14.14 -1.06 2.42
C ASN A 264 13.87 -0.67 3.88
N SER A 265 13.39 -1.61 4.69
CA SER A 265 13.08 -1.37 6.11
C SER A 265 13.97 -2.19 7.05
N LEU A 266 15.25 -2.37 6.71
CA LEU A 266 16.16 -3.22 7.49
C LEU A 266 16.73 -2.53 8.73
N THR A 267 16.84 -1.20 8.68
CA THR A 267 17.45 -0.45 9.78
C THR A 267 16.43 -0.16 10.88
N GLN A 268 16.83 -0.45 12.10
CA GLN A 268 16.04 -0.26 13.30
C GLN A 268 16.91 0.43 14.36
N ALA A 269 16.39 1.47 14.99
CA ALA A 269 17.06 2.13 16.11
C ALA A 269 16.99 1.25 17.38
N GLY A 270 17.88 1.54 18.35
CA GLY A 270 17.91 0.83 19.63
C GLY A 270 16.59 0.85 20.39
N ASN A 271 15.74 1.87 20.24
CA ASN A 271 14.39 1.91 20.84
C ASN A 271 13.31 1.12 20.07
N GLY A 272 13.72 0.34 19.06
CA GLY A 272 12.84 -0.48 18.24
C GLY A 272 12.18 0.26 17.06
N ARG A 273 12.41 1.56 16.89
CA ARG A 273 11.88 2.34 15.74
C ARG A 273 12.46 1.83 14.43
N VAL A 274 11.60 1.45 13.48
CA VAL A 274 11.99 1.01 12.14
C VAL A 274 12.08 2.21 11.22
N PHE A 275 13.17 2.31 10.44
CA PHE A 275 13.31 3.30 9.39
C PHE A 275 13.05 2.69 8.02
N SER A 276 12.38 3.43 7.15
CA SER A 276 12.07 3.01 5.79
C SER A 276 12.89 3.84 4.80
N LEU A 277 13.74 3.21 4.01
CA LEU A 277 14.49 3.85 2.94
C LEU A 277 13.74 3.67 1.62
N MET A 278 13.45 4.78 0.94
CA MET A 278 12.84 4.78 -0.38
C MET A 278 13.38 5.95 -1.20
N ARG A 279 13.65 5.71 -2.50
CA ARG A 279 14.24 6.69 -3.43
C ARG A 279 15.50 7.40 -2.90
N GLY A 280 16.29 6.72 -2.05
CA GLY A 280 17.51 7.26 -1.47
C GLY A 280 17.33 8.17 -0.26
N PHE A 281 16.12 8.21 0.34
CA PHE A 281 15.84 9.00 1.54
C PHE A 281 15.23 8.13 2.65
N TYR A 282 15.77 8.25 3.85
CA TYR A 282 15.20 7.62 5.04
C TYR A 282 13.93 8.34 5.47
N THR A 283 12.96 7.54 5.88
CA THR A 283 11.59 7.96 6.20
C THR A 283 11.21 7.31 7.53
N ASP A 284 10.79 8.14 8.47
CA ASP A 284 10.19 7.66 9.70
C ASP A 284 8.74 7.20 9.46
N ASN A 285 8.27 6.27 10.28
CA ASN A 285 6.95 5.65 10.12
C ASN A 285 5.93 6.22 11.12
N TYR A 286 5.64 7.52 11.02
CA TYR A 286 4.82 8.25 12.01
C TYR A 286 3.36 8.48 11.60
N ILE A 287 2.87 7.95 10.48
CA ILE A 287 1.51 8.26 10.00
C ILE A 287 0.58 7.09 10.31
N ARG A 288 -0.56 7.38 10.93
CA ARG A 288 -1.62 6.43 11.30
C ARG A 288 -2.96 6.96 10.80
N ASN A 289 -3.70 6.15 10.05
CA ASN A 289 -5.01 6.54 9.50
C ASN A 289 -4.99 7.92 8.79
N GLY A 290 -3.93 8.17 8.00
CA GLY A 290 -3.79 9.39 7.20
C GLY A 290 -3.36 10.64 7.95
N ILE A 291 -3.06 10.53 9.25
CA ILE A 291 -2.60 11.65 10.08
C ILE A 291 -1.37 11.29 10.95
N PRO A 292 -0.48 12.25 11.26
CA PRO A 292 0.59 12.09 12.23
C PRO A 292 0.20 11.49 13.59
N ALA A 293 0.83 10.38 13.93
CA ALA A 293 0.83 9.73 15.24
C ALA A 293 2.29 9.40 15.61
N TYR A 294 2.98 10.39 16.16
CA TYR A 294 4.41 10.34 16.43
C TYR A 294 4.76 9.27 17.47
N GLN A 295 5.25 8.12 17.01
CA GLN A 295 5.63 7.00 17.86
C GLN A 295 7.07 6.59 17.54
N ALA A 296 8.02 7.02 18.36
CA ALA A 296 9.44 6.71 18.17
C ALA A 296 9.87 5.41 18.85
N THR A 297 9.06 4.36 18.75
CA THR A 297 9.34 3.03 19.32
C THR A 297 8.89 1.93 18.35
N SER A 298 9.00 0.66 18.75
CA SER A 298 8.38 -0.45 18.01
C SER A 298 6.85 -0.32 17.90
N VAL A 299 6.29 -0.86 16.83
CA VAL A 299 4.86 -0.89 16.50
C VAL A 299 4.42 -2.34 16.41
N ASP A 300 3.27 -2.70 16.98
CA ASP A 300 2.75 -4.07 16.88
C ASP A 300 1.85 -4.22 15.63
N PRO A 301 2.05 -5.25 14.79
CA PRO A 301 1.26 -5.43 13.58
C PRO A 301 -0.17 -5.95 13.83
N ILE A 302 -0.54 -6.40 15.03
CA ILE A 302 -1.84 -7.03 15.29
C ILE A 302 -3.03 -6.12 14.99
N ASN A 303 -2.87 -4.80 15.13
CA ASN A 303 -3.91 -3.81 14.85
C ASN A 303 -3.89 -3.27 13.41
N ILE A 304 -2.99 -3.74 12.55
CA ILE A 304 -2.83 -3.19 11.20
C ILE A 304 -3.72 -3.94 10.21
N GLU A 305 -4.56 -3.20 9.48
CA GLU A 305 -5.36 -3.72 8.36
C GLU A 305 -4.55 -3.73 7.07
N ARG A 306 -3.77 -2.67 6.86
CA ARG A 306 -2.84 -2.53 5.73
C ARG A 306 -1.79 -1.47 6.02
N ILE A 307 -0.67 -1.58 5.31
CA ILE A 307 0.36 -0.54 5.24
C ILE A 307 0.30 0.08 3.85
N GLU A 308 0.35 1.40 3.79
CA GLU A 308 0.37 2.16 2.55
C GLU A 308 1.71 2.89 2.47
N VAL A 309 2.42 2.67 1.37
CA VAL A 309 3.68 3.36 1.10
C VAL A 309 3.45 4.34 -0.02
N VAL A 310 3.48 5.62 0.30
CA VAL A 310 3.36 6.71 -0.67
C VAL A 310 4.75 7.17 -1.06
N LYS A 311 5.03 7.21 -2.37
CA LYS A 311 6.36 7.48 -2.90
C LYS A 311 6.48 8.92 -3.38
N GLY A 312 7.69 9.45 -3.21
CA GLY A 312 8.04 10.82 -3.54
C GLY A 312 7.56 11.85 -2.51
N PRO A 313 8.05 13.09 -2.60
CA PRO A 313 7.74 14.14 -1.63
C PRO A 313 6.24 14.33 -1.45
N SER A 314 5.76 14.20 -0.21
CA SER A 314 4.32 14.20 0.11
C SER A 314 3.88 15.40 0.98
N GLY A 315 4.66 16.48 0.93
CA GLY A 315 4.46 17.68 1.74
C GLY A 315 3.09 18.35 1.52
N THR A 316 2.53 18.30 0.30
CA THR A 316 1.26 18.97 -0.01
C THR A 316 0.06 18.45 0.79
N LEU A 317 -0.05 17.14 1.04
CA LEU A 317 -1.18 16.60 1.82
C LEU A 317 -0.79 16.30 3.27
N PHE A 318 0.47 15.96 3.54
CA PHE A 318 0.89 15.45 4.86
C PHE A 318 1.81 16.39 5.64
N GLY A 319 2.24 17.50 5.04
CA GLY A 319 3.26 18.38 5.62
C GLY A 319 4.66 17.75 5.64
N SER A 320 5.65 18.54 6.05
CA SER A 320 7.06 18.11 6.08
C SER A 320 7.48 17.38 7.35
N GLY A 321 6.82 17.64 8.49
CA GLY A 321 7.28 17.14 9.80
C GLY A 321 7.21 15.62 9.96
N TYR A 322 6.46 14.93 9.11
CA TYR A 322 6.19 13.49 9.24
C TYR A 322 6.33 12.73 7.91
N SER A 323 6.94 13.35 6.89
CA SER A 323 7.26 12.73 5.61
C SER A 323 8.72 13.05 5.22
N SER A 324 9.31 12.24 4.36
CA SER A 324 10.64 12.50 3.79
C SER A 324 10.51 12.90 2.32
N TYR A 325 11.65 13.22 1.69
CA TYR A 325 11.71 13.41 0.23
C TYR A 325 11.48 12.10 -0.54
N GLY A 326 11.68 10.95 0.11
CA GLY A 326 11.36 9.63 -0.44
C GLY A 326 9.87 9.31 -0.38
N GLY A 327 9.14 9.91 0.57
CA GLY A 327 7.71 9.76 0.76
C GLY A 327 7.31 9.50 2.21
N LEU A 328 6.32 8.64 2.42
CA LEU A 328 5.81 8.31 3.74
C LEU A 328 5.26 6.89 3.80
N VAL A 329 5.13 6.39 5.03
CA VAL A 329 4.49 5.13 5.33
C VAL A 329 3.29 5.41 6.25
N ASN A 330 2.10 5.06 5.79
CA ASN A 330 0.86 5.18 6.55
C ASN A 330 0.40 3.78 6.99
N ARG A 331 0.21 3.60 8.31
CA ARG A 331 -0.42 2.40 8.85
C ARG A 331 -1.92 2.63 9.01
N VAL A 332 -2.73 1.77 8.40
CA VAL A 332 -4.18 1.83 8.55
C VAL A 332 -4.63 0.75 9.52
N THR A 333 -5.39 1.15 10.52
CA THR A 333 -5.82 0.26 11.59
C THR A 333 -7.06 -0.54 11.23
N LYS A 334 -7.15 -1.73 11.83
CA LYS A 334 -8.35 -2.57 11.85
C LYS A 334 -9.51 -1.79 12.47
N LYS A 335 -10.71 -1.97 11.91
CA LYS A 335 -11.95 -1.35 12.40
C LYS A 335 -12.91 -2.40 12.98
N PRO A 336 -13.82 -2.03 13.88
CA PRO A 336 -14.89 -2.91 14.34
C PRO A 336 -15.73 -3.47 13.18
N LEU A 337 -16.03 -4.76 13.25
CA LEU A 337 -16.84 -5.51 12.29
C LEU A 337 -18.32 -5.49 12.71
N ASP A 338 -19.19 -5.70 11.73
CA ASP A 338 -20.66 -5.79 11.88
C ASP A 338 -21.15 -7.18 12.34
N HIS A 339 -20.24 -8.13 12.53
CA HIS A 339 -20.52 -9.48 12.99
C HIS A 339 -19.52 -9.87 14.09
N PHE A 340 -19.90 -10.90 14.85
CA PHE A 340 -18.98 -11.52 15.79
C PHE A 340 -17.82 -12.18 15.04
N TYR A 341 -16.61 -11.87 15.46
CA TYR A 341 -15.38 -12.44 14.95
C TYR A 341 -14.41 -12.58 16.11
N THR A 342 -13.73 -13.71 16.21
CA THR A 342 -12.55 -13.78 17.07
C THR A 342 -11.44 -14.61 16.47
N GLU A 343 -10.21 -14.19 16.72
CA GLU A 343 -9.00 -14.92 16.40
C GLU A 343 -8.05 -14.89 17.59
N ALA A 344 -7.68 -16.07 18.08
CA ALA A 344 -6.61 -16.24 19.06
C ALA A 344 -5.43 -16.94 18.37
N SER A 345 -4.21 -16.48 18.60
CA SER A 345 -3.05 -17.09 17.98
C SER A 345 -1.84 -17.14 18.91
N TYR A 346 -1.13 -18.26 18.86
CA TYR A 346 0.12 -18.48 19.56
C TYR A 346 1.24 -18.74 18.55
N THR A 347 2.36 -18.04 18.71
CA THR A 347 3.57 -18.20 17.88
C THR A 347 4.76 -18.52 18.76
N THR A 348 5.54 -19.53 18.39
CA THR A 348 6.79 -19.89 19.06
C THR A 348 7.90 -20.22 18.07
N GLY A 349 9.17 -20.17 18.46
CA GLY A 349 10.27 -20.40 17.52
C GLY A 349 11.66 -20.06 18.05
N SER A 350 12.56 -19.75 17.11
CA SER A 350 13.95 -19.34 17.40
C SER A 350 14.02 -18.23 18.43
N PHE A 351 15.15 -18.18 19.16
CA PHE A 351 15.44 -17.19 20.19
C PHE A 351 14.42 -17.17 21.35
N GLY A 352 13.69 -18.27 21.56
CA GLY A 352 12.67 -18.36 22.60
C GLY A 352 11.46 -17.47 22.33
N LEU A 353 11.13 -17.23 21.05
CA LEU A 353 9.92 -16.54 20.65
C LEU A 353 8.70 -17.19 21.33
N SER A 354 7.90 -16.37 21.99
CA SER A 354 6.62 -16.73 22.59
C SER A 354 5.69 -15.53 22.48
N ARG A 355 4.74 -15.61 21.55
CA ARG A 355 3.81 -14.54 21.24
C ARG A 355 2.38 -15.04 21.28
N LEU A 356 1.52 -14.40 22.08
CA LEU A 356 0.08 -14.62 22.13
C LEU A 356 -0.63 -13.38 21.59
N THR A 357 -1.60 -13.57 20.69
CA THR A 357 -2.44 -12.48 20.16
C THR A 357 -3.91 -12.83 20.26
N VAL A 358 -4.74 -11.83 20.53
CA VAL A 358 -6.21 -11.94 20.52
C VAL A 358 -6.77 -10.78 19.71
N ASP A 359 -7.70 -11.08 18.80
CA ASP A 359 -8.47 -10.12 18.02
C ASP A 359 -9.94 -10.51 18.18
N LEU A 360 -10.75 -9.64 18.76
CA LEU A 360 -12.17 -9.87 19.01
C LEU A 360 -12.95 -8.68 18.48
N SER A 361 -13.98 -8.93 17.69
CA SER A 361 -14.90 -7.91 17.21
C SER A 361 -16.34 -8.38 17.39
N SER A 362 -17.24 -7.47 17.76
CA SER A 362 -18.66 -7.78 17.87
C SER A 362 -19.51 -6.50 17.72
N PRO A 363 -20.71 -6.59 17.11
CA PRO A 363 -21.75 -5.60 17.37
C PRO A 363 -22.13 -5.63 18.86
N LEU A 364 -22.47 -4.47 19.42
CA LEU A 364 -22.92 -4.30 20.81
C LEU A 364 -24.44 -4.09 20.92
N ASP A 365 -25.11 -3.89 19.78
CA ASP A 365 -26.56 -3.73 19.68
C ASP A 365 -27.15 -4.66 18.61
N LYS A 366 -28.48 -4.74 18.57
CA LYS A 366 -29.20 -5.59 17.60
C LYS A 366 -29.21 -5.00 16.18
N THR A 367 -29.07 -3.68 16.06
CA THR A 367 -29.07 -3.00 14.76
C THR A 367 -27.70 -3.08 14.07
N GLY A 368 -26.64 -3.29 14.84
CA GLY A 368 -25.25 -3.28 14.35
C GLY A 368 -24.72 -1.86 14.17
N ASP A 369 -25.32 -0.85 14.80
CA ASP A 369 -24.90 0.54 14.70
C ASP A 369 -23.77 0.85 15.67
N LEU A 370 -23.77 0.23 16.85
CA LEU A 370 -22.67 0.25 17.81
C LEU A 370 -21.83 -1.02 17.70
N ARG A 371 -20.53 -0.86 17.39
CA ARG A 371 -19.60 -1.98 17.15
C ARG A 371 -18.33 -1.78 17.94
N PHE A 372 -17.79 -2.86 18.46
CA PHE A 372 -16.58 -2.86 19.27
C PHE A 372 -15.56 -3.86 18.75
N ARG A 373 -14.27 -3.54 18.90
CA ARG A 373 -13.17 -4.46 18.63
C ARG A 373 -12.01 -4.25 19.59
N VAL A 374 -11.43 -5.34 20.08
CA VAL A 374 -10.18 -5.35 20.85
C VAL A 374 -9.15 -6.17 20.12
N THR A 375 -7.96 -5.60 19.96
CA THR A 375 -6.77 -6.36 19.60
C THR A 375 -5.76 -6.29 20.75
N SER A 376 -5.08 -7.40 21.05
CA SER A 376 -4.03 -7.45 22.07
C SER A 376 -2.93 -8.42 21.66
N ALA A 377 -1.70 -8.12 22.10
CA ALA A 377 -0.55 -8.99 21.93
C ALA A 377 0.33 -8.99 23.19
N ILE A 378 0.86 -10.16 23.53
CA ILE A 378 1.95 -10.35 24.49
C ILE A 378 3.08 -10.99 23.71
N HIS A 379 4.25 -10.36 23.68
CA HIS A 379 5.42 -10.80 22.94
C HIS A 379 6.62 -10.96 23.88
N LYS A 380 7.30 -12.10 23.80
CA LYS A 380 8.61 -12.33 24.44
C LYS A 380 9.52 -13.00 23.44
N GLU A 381 10.73 -12.48 23.29
CA GLU A 381 11.72 -13.01 22.36
C GLU A 381 13.12 -12.55 22.80
N ASN A 382 14.12 -13.44 22.76
CA ASN A 382 15.52 -13.04 22.88
C ASN A 382 16.09 -12.70 21.50
N SER A 383 17.40 -12.49 21.40
CA SER A 383 18.08 -12.28 20.13
C SER A 383 19.07 -13.41 19.83
N TYR A 384 19.64 -13.36 18.63
CA TYR A 384 20.89 -14.06 18.32
C TYR A 384 22.08 -13.47 19.09
N GLN A 385 21.97 -12.21 19.55
CA GLN A 385 22.93 -11.62 20.48
C GLN A 385 22.61 -12.03 21.92
N ASP A 386 23.62 -12.37 22.70
CA ASP A 386 23.49 -12.64 24.13
C ASP A 386 22.85 -11.46 24.88
N PHE A 387 22.09 -11.74 25.94
CA PHE A 387 21.43 -10.73 26.78
C PHE A 387 20.47 -9.73 26.11
N ALA A 388 20.40 -9.64 24.78
CA ALA A 388 19.41 -8.86 24.06
C ALA A 388 18.05 -9.58 24.03
N PHE A 389 16.99 -8.84 24.29
CA PHE A 389 15.62 -9.35 24.35
C PHE A 389 14.58 -8.25 24.11
N GLN A 390 13.36 -8.68 23.81
CA GLN A 390 12.19 -7.82 23.67
C GLN A 390 10.96 -8.47 24.34
N ASN A 391 10.37 -7.74 25.29
CA ASN A 391 9.15 -8.09 26.01
C ASN A 391 8.12 -6.97 25.83
N ASN A 392 7.09 -7.21 25.02
CA ASN A 392 6.08 -6.20 24.70
C ASN A 392 4.69 -6.64 25.17
N PHE A 393 3.91 -5.66 25.61
CA PHE A 393 2.47 -5.76 25.78
C PHE A 393 1.79 -4.72 24.89
N PHE A 394 0.72 -5.12 24.21
CA PHE A 394 -0.06 -4.27 23.34
C PHE A 394 -1.55 -4.48 23.59
N LEU A 395 -2.32 -3.39 23.62
CA LEU A 395 -3.78 -3.41 23.75
C LEU A 395 -4.39 -2.28 22.92
N ASN A 396 -5.38 -2.60 22.09
CA ASN A 396 -6.14 -1.61 21.34
C ASN A 396 -7.65 -1.93 21.36
N PRO A 397 -8.44 -1.33 22.27
CA PRO A 397 -9.88 -1.23 22.14
C PRO A 397 -10.27 -0.16 21.11
N SER A 398 -11.33 -0.44 20.36
CA SER A 398 -11.92 0.47 19.39
C SER A 398 -13.44 0.35 19.38
N LEU A 399 -14.12 1.46 19.19
CA LEU A 399 -15.56 1.59 19.20
C LEU A 399 -15.99 2.41 17.98
N SER A 400 -16.90 1.87 17.17
CA SER A 400 -17.51 2.55 16.04
C SER A 400 -19.00 2.71 16.33
N TYR A 401 -19.55 3.90 16.09
CA TYR A 401 -20.96 4.18 16.28
C TYR A 401 -21.54 4.90 15.07
N LYS A 402 -22.47 4.24 14.37
CA LYS A 402 -23.35 4.88 13.39
C LYS A 402 -24.46 5.59 14.16
N VAL A 403 -24.28 6.88 14.42
CA VAL A 403 -25.25 7.67 15.21
C VAL A 403 -26.57 7.82 14.44
N ASN A 404 -26.48 8.04 13.12
CA ASN A 404 -27.58 8.10 12.17
C ASN A 404 -27.01 8.03 10.73
N ASP A 405 -27.84 8.22 9.70
CA ASP A 405 -27.41 8.18 8.29
C ASP A 405 -26.47 9.31 7.86
N LYS A 406 -26.28 10.33 8.71
CA LYS A 406 -25.35 11.43 8.45
C LYS A 406 -24.08 11.35 9.27
N LEU A 407 -24.10 10.82 10.49
CA LEU A 407 -22.96 10.89 11.41
C LEU A 407 -22.45 9.50 11.80
N ASN A 408 -21.17 9.26 11.53
CA ASN A 408 -20.43 8.11 12.02
C ASN A 408 -19.28 8.57 12.92
N LEU A 409 -19.10 7.90 14.05
CA LEU A 409 -18.03 8.16 15.01
C LEU A 409 -17.16 6.92 15.18
N LEU A 410 -15.85 7.12 15.33
CA LEU A 410 -14.89 6.09 15.65
C LEU A 410 -13.95 6.59 16.75
N LEU A 411 -13.78 5.78 17.79
CA LEU A 411 -12.78 5.93 18.84
C LEU A 411 -11.84 4.74 18.82
N GLU A 412 -10.54 4.99 18.90
CA GLU A 412 -9.51 3.97 19.10
C GLU A 412 -8.56 4.43 20.20
N VAL A 413 -8.25 3.53 21.12
CA VAL A 413 -7.22 3.74 22.15
C VAL A 413 -6.19 2.65 21.97
N GLU A 414 -4.92 2.98 21.89
CA GLU A 414 -3.81 2.04 21.72
C GLU A 414 -2.83 2.28 22.85
N TYR A 415 -2.55 1.25 23.63
CA TYR A 415 -1.56 1.27 24.69
C TYR A 415 -0.52 0.19 24.42
N ALA A 416 0.76 0.56 24.48
CA ALA A 416 1.86 -0.37 24.32
C ALA A 416 2.92 -0.13 25.39
N LYS A 417 3.35 -1.22 26.03
CA LYS A 417 4.46 -1.24 26.97
C LYS A 417 5.58 -2.07 26.39
N ILE A 418 6.76 -1.47 26.26
CA ILE A 418 7.94 -2.11 25.67
C ILE A 418 9.01 -2.20 26.76
N TYR A 419 9.51 -3.41 26.98
CA TYR A 419 10.62 -3.68 27.87
C TYR A 419 11.68 -4.49 27.12
N GLN A 420 12.88 -3.93 26.96
CA GLN A 420 13.86 -4.52 26.06
C GLN A 420 15.30 -4.26 26.51
N ASN A 421 16.20 -5.13 26.06
CA ASN A 421 17.62 -4.84 25.89
C ASN A 421 17.90 -5.01 24.40
N PRO A 422 18.14 -3.92 23.66
CA PRO A 422 18.17 -3.98 22.20
C PRO A 422 19.41 -4.72 21.68
N VAL A 423 19.29 -5.23 20.46
CA VAL A 423 20.44 -5.71 19.68
C VAL A 423 21.44 -4.56 19.56
N GLN A 424 22.68 -4.83 19.95
CA GLN A 424 23.75 -3.84 19.90
C GLN A 424 24.24 -3.66 18.48
N THR A 425 24.46 -2.40 18.14
CA THR A 425 25.00 -1.99 16.85
C THR A 425 26.46 -1.59 17.03
N ILE A 426 27.22 -1.66 15.95
CA ILE A 426 28.63 -1.29 15.93
C ILE A 426 28.85 -0.04 15.09
N ASP A 427 29.61 0.89 15.65
CA ASP A 427 30.07 2.11 14.98
C ASP A 427 31.53 1.93 14.55
N PHE A 428 31.95 2.78 13.63
CA PHE A 428 33.30 2.77 13.08
C PHE A 428 33.91 4.15 13.27
N ASP A 429 35.08 4.21 13.89
CA ASP A 429 35.82 5.45 14.05
C ASP A 429 36.13 6.07 12.69
N SER A 430 35.77 7.34 12.53
CA SER A 430 35.97 8.09 11.30
C SER A 430 37.45 8.41 11.05
N GLY A 431 38.30 8.34 12.08
CA GLY A 431 39.74 8.53 11.97
C GLY A 431 40.49 7.34 11.34
N TYR A 432 39.87 6.16 11.27
CA TYR A 432 40.51 4.95 10.74
C TYR A 432 40.08 4.65 9.30
N GLN A 433 41.06 4.28 8.46
CA GLN A 433 40.78 3.82 7.10
C GLN A 433 40.37 2.35 7.09
N TRP A 434 39.06 2.12 7.09
CA TRP A 434 38.49 0.78 7.18
C TRP A 434 38.66 -0.05 5.91
N ASN A 435 39.13 -1.29 6.08
CA ASN A 435 39.08 -2.30 5.03
C ASN A 435 37.61 -2.75 4.82
N PRO A 436 37.12 -2.89 3.58
CA PRO A 436 35.78 -3.43 3.29
C PRO A 436 35.47 -4.80 3.89
N LYS A 437 36.50 -5.57 4.29
CA LYS A 437 36.36 -6.89 4.94
C LYS A 437 36.18 -6.81 6.46
N VAL A 438 36.18 -5.63 7.08
CA VAL A 438 36.08 -5.49 8.55
C VAL A 438 34.85 -6.19 9.13
N LEU A 439 33.73 -6.19 8.41
CA LEU A 439 32.50 -6.86 8.84
C LEU A 439 32.63 -8.39 8.92
N ASN A 440 33.65 -8.96 8.29
CA ASN A 440 34.01 -10.38 8.35
C ASN A 440 35.21 -10.64 9.28
N SER A 441 35.61 -9.66 10.11
CA SER A 441 36.68 -9.86 11.10
C SER A 441 36.23 -10.89 12.12
N SER A 442 37.09 -11.87 12.40
CA SER A 442 36.86 -12.85 13.47
C SER A 442 37.06 -12.26 14.87
N LEU A 443 37.61 -11.05 14.98
CA LEU A 443 37.94 -10.42 16.26
C LEU A 443 36.71 -9.80 16.95
N TYR A 444 35.71 -9.35 16.19
CA TYR A 444 34.46 -8.85 16.77
C TYR A 444 33.37 -9.91 16.67
N ASP A 445 32.96 -10.44 17.82
CA ASP A 445 31.86 -11.39 17.90
C ASP A 445 30.50 -10.67 17.87
N PHE A 446 29.82 -10.73 16.72
CA PHE A 446 28.48 -10.16 16.54
C PHE A 446 27.38 -10.87 17.35
N SER A 447 27.64 -12.04 17.95
CA SER A 447 26.71 -12.73 18.85
C SER A 447 26.75 -12.18 20.28
N ARG A 448 27.65 -11.23 20.56
CA ARG A 448 27.78 -10.60 21.87
C ARG A 448 27.29 -9.15 21.84
N THR A 449 26.57 -8.77 22.89
CA THR A 449 26.16 -7.38 23.15
C THR A 449 27.28 -6.57 23.80
N TYR A 450 28.21 -7.22 24.50
CA TYR A 450 29.21 -6.58 25.38
C TYR A 450 28.61 -5.79 26.56
N ASN A 451 27.31 -5.95 26.83
CA ASN A 451 26.63 -5.42 28.01
C ASN A 451 25.86 -6.51 28.78
N SER A 452 25.61 -6.29 30.08
CA SER A 452 24.77 -7.19 30.86
C SER A 452 23.30 -7.07 30.44
N ARG A 453 22.49 -8.06 30.82
CA ARG A 453 21.04 -8.06 30.57
C ARG A 453 20.32 -6.85 31.19
N GLU A 454 20.89 -6.28 32.24
CA GLU A 454 20.32 -5.19 33.04
C GLU A 454 20.44 -3.82 32.35
N ILE A 455 21.17 -3.71 31.23
CA ILE A 455 21.20 -2.51 30.39
C ILE A 455 19.91 -2.46 29.57
N ASP A 456 18.83 -2.20 30.29
CA ASP A 456 17.46 -2.31 29.81
C ASP A 456 16.83 -0.94 29.51
N GLN A 457 15.75 -0.98 28.73
CA GLN A 457 14.98 0.18 28.30
C GLN A 457 13.49 -0.12 28.48
N LYS A 458 12.76 0.89 28.98
CA LYS A 458 11.31 0.82 29.22
C LYS A 458 10.62 1.98 28.51
N PHE A 459 9.55 1.67 27.79
CA PHE A 459 8.72 2.65 27.10
C PHE A 459 7.24 2.37 27.40
N ASP A 460 6.51 3.44 27.71
CA ASP A 460 5.05 3.45 27.79
C ASP A 460 4.51 4.36 26.70
N ASN A 461 3.68 3.79 25.81
CA ASN A 461 3.09 4.50 24.68
C ASN A 461 1.57 4.50 24.82
N LEU A 462 0.96 5.66 24.60
CA LEU A 462 -0.48 5.84 24.51
C LEU A 462 -0.83 6.59 23.22
N ASN A 463 -1.70 6.04 22.39
CA ASN A 463 -2.32 6.75 21.27
C ASN A 463 -3.84 6.73 21.42
N ILE A 464 -4.46 7.90 21.36
CA ILE A 464 -5.92 8.06 21.27
C ILE A 464 -6.20 8.64 19.89
N PHE A 465 -7.17 8.06 19.19
CA PHE A 465 -7.62 8.51 17.87
C PHE A 465 -9.13 8.61 17.83
N LEU A 466 -9.62 9.72 17.33
CA LEU A 466 -11.04 10.01 17.13
C LEU A 466 -11.27 10.39 15.67
N GLN A 467 -12.34 9.87 15.09
CA GLN A 467 -12.79 10.23 13.76
C GLN A 467 -14.30 10.46 13.77
N GLY A 468 -14.74 11.59 13.20
CA GLY A 468 -16.14 11.91 12.96
C GLY A 468 -16.37 12.18 11.49
N ASP A 469 -17.16 11.34 10.83
CA ASP A 469 -17.57 11.52 9.45
C ASP A 469 -19.01 12.02 9.41
N TYR A 470 -19.23 13.21 8.83
CA TYR A 470 -20.54 13.83 8.71
C TYR A 470 -20.93 14.07 7.24
N LYS A 471 -22.01 13.44 6.79
CA LYS A 471 -22.62 13.67 5.47
C LYS A 471 -23.44 14.96 5.53
N ILE A 472 -22.87 16.04 5.01
CA ILE A 472 -23.54 17.35 4.93
C ILE A 472 -24.74 17.24 3.98
N ASN A 473 -24.51 16.69 2.79
CA ASN A 473 -25.53 16.36 1.79
C ASN A 473 -25.00 15.26 0.85
N ASN A 474 -25.70 15.00 -0.26
CA ASN A 474 -25.29 13.94 -1.20
C ASN A 474 -23.98 14.23 -1.96
N ASN A 475 -23.54 15.48 -2.00
CA ASN A 475 -22.35 15.91 -2.74
C ASN A 475 -21.19 16.30 -1.83
N TRP A 476 -21.41 16.48 -0.53
CA TRP A 476 -20.40 16.96 0.43
C TRP A 476 -20.36 16.13 1.70
N LYS A 477 -19.14 15.76 2.10
CA LYS A 477 -18.80 15.09 3.36
C LYS A 477 -17.78 15.91 4.14
N SER A 478 -18.00 16.02 5.44
CA SER A 478 -17.06 16.52 6.43
C SER A 478 -16.40 15.34 7.15
N GLN A 479 -15.10 15.44 7.41
CA GLN A 479 -14.37 14.48 8.22
C GLN A 479 -13.46 15.22 9.20
N THR A 480 -13.70 15.01 10.48
CA THR A 480 -12.86 15.50 11.59
C THR A 480 -12.03 14.36 12.13
N LEU A 481 -10.72 14.54 12.21
CA LEU A 481 -9.77 13.58 12.78
C LEU A 481 -9.02 14.24 13.93
N PHE A 482 -8.93 13.56 15.06
CA PHE A 482 -8.14 13.98 16.20
C PHE A 482 -7.23 12.85 16.65
N SER A 483 -5.99 13.19 17.03
CA SER A 483 -5.07 12.25 17.65
C SER A 483 -4.32 12.88 18.82
N TYR A 484 -4.19 12.12 19.90
CA TYR A 484 -3.26 12.38 20.98
C TYR A 484 -2.30 11.21 21.08
N THR A 485 -1.00 11.48 21.04
CA THR A 485 0.06 10.49 21.25
C THR A 485 0.90 10.91 22.44
N GLN A 486 1.31 9.95 23.27
CA GLN A 486 2.28 10.15 24.34
C GLN A 486 3.25 8.99 24.37
N VAL A 487 4.53 9.30 24.59
CA VAL A 487 5.57 8.32 24.88
C VAL A 487 6.33 8.78 26.11
N ILE A 488 6.47 7.86 27.06
CA ILE A 488 7.19 8.05 28.30
C ILE A 488 8.33 7.04 28.32
N ALA A 489 9.56 7.54 28.28
CA ALA A 489 10.78 6.75 28.35
C ALA A 489 11.77 7.42 29.32
N PRO A 490 11.51 7.36 30.63
CA PRO A 490 12.21 8.16 31.64
C PRO A 490 13.66 7.73 31.86
N GLU A 491 13.99 6.48 31.50
CA GLU A 491 15.32 5.93 31.65
C GLU A 491 15.59 4.88 30.56
N GLN A 492 16.49 5.23 29.65
CA GLN A 492 17.00 4.34 28.62
C GLN A 492 18.52 4.25 28.77
N TYR A 493 19.01 3.12 29.27
CA TYR A 493 20.44 2.84 29.23
C TYR A 493 20.86 2.47 27.82
N ARG A 494 22.02 2.98 27.41
CA ARG A 494 22.60 2.77 26.09
C ARG A 494 24.08 2.47 26.20
N THR A 495 24.55 1.69 25.24
CA THR A 495 25.96 1.39 25.01
C THR A 495 26.24 1.62 23.54
N THR A 496 27.42 2.18 23.24
CA THR A 496 27.91 2.35 21.88
C THR A 496 29.25 1.64 21.79
N ASN A 497 29.33 0.68 20.88
CA ASN A 497 30.54 -0.07 20.59
C ASN A 497 31.14 0.53 19.31
N THR A 498 32.24 1.26 19.43
CA THR A 498 32.95 1.87 18.29
C THR A 498 34.23 1.10 18.03
N MET A 499 34.33 0.47 16.88
CA MET A 499 35.61 -0.07 16.43
C MET A 499 36.54 1.11 16.12
N MET A 500 37.71 1.14 16.74
CA MET A 500 38.77 2.13 16.47
C MET A 500 39.70 1.64 15.36
N ASN A 501 40.03 0.37 15.40
CA ASN A 501 40.76 -0.37 14.37
C ASN A 501 40.30 -1.85 14.46
N PRO A 502 40.75 -2.78 13.59
CA PRO A 502 40.29 -4.17 13.59
C PRO A 502 40.46 -4.92 14.93
N GLU A 503 41.33 -4.45 15.80
CA GLU A 503 41.73 -5.10 17.06
C GLU A 503 41.26 -4.33 18.30
N THR A 504 40.80 -3.09 18.17
CA THR A 504 40.49 -2.22 19.31
C THR A 504 39.05 -1.73 19.28
N LEU A 505 38.31 -1.95 20.37
CA LEU A 505 36.93 -1.52 20.57
C LEU A 505 36.86 -0.45 21.66
N LYS A 506 36.45 0.76 21.31
CA LYS A 506 36.05 1.80 22.27
C LYS A 506 34.60 1.55 22.68
N ARG A 507 34.34 1.51 23.99
CA ARG A 507 32.98 1.39 24.51
C ARG A 507 32.57 2.65 25.23
N GLU A 508 31.39 3.13 24.89
CA GLU A 508 30.76 4.29 25.53
C GLU A 508 29.46 3.84 26.17
N VAL A 509 29.16 4.42 27.32
CA VAL A 509 27.89 4.23 28.02
C VAL A 509 27.09 5.51 28.01
N GLY A 510 25.77 5.40 28.09
CA GLY A 510 24.90 6.56 28.11
C GLY A 510 23.57 6.29 28.80
N GLN A 511 22.91 7.40 29.15
CA GLN A 511 21.55 7.42 29.66
C GLN A 511 20.77 8.49 28.90
N LEU A 512 19.62 8.09 28.38
CA LEU A 512 18.66 8.95 27.71
C LEU A 512 17.35 8.95 28.50
N SER A 513 16.81 10.13 28.76
CA SER A 513 15.39 10.31 29.09
C SER A 513 14.72 11.02 27.93
N ASP A 514 13.54 10.55 27.54
CA ASP A 514 12.74 11.17 26.50
C ASP A 514 11.26 11.04 26.83
N GLN A 515 10.57 12.17 26.87
CA GLN A 515 9.13 12.24 27.10
C GLN A 515 8.51 13.25 26.15
N TYR A 516 7.60 12.78 25.31
CA TYR A 516 6.90 13.65 24.37
C TYR A 516 5.42 13.32 24.29
N SER A 517 4.65 14.35 23.96
CA SER A 517 3.26 14.24 23.56
C SER A 517 3.01 15.01 22.28
N ASN A 518 2.10 14.50 21.45
CA ASN A 518 1.66 15.12 20.22
C ASN A 518 0.14 15.22 20.23
N ILE A 519 -0.39 16.40 19.98
CA ILE A 519 -1.82 16.61 19.70
C ILE A 519 -1.94 16.98 18.23
N GLN A 520 -2.89 16.35 17.54
CA GLN A 520 -3.23 16.70 16.18
C GLN A 520 -4.74 16.81 16.00
N LEU A 521 -5.18 17.86 15.31
CA LEU A 521 -6.53 18.02 14.81
C LEU A 521 -6.47 18.24 13.30
N GLN A 522 -7.34 17.58 12.54
CA GLN A 522 -7.49 17.76 11.11
C GLN A 522 -8.96 17.78 10.71
N GLN A 523 -9.31 18.70 9.82
CA GLN A 523 -10.64 18.81 9.23
C GLN A 523 -10.53 18.72 7.72
N ASN A 524 -11.35 17.86 7.11
CA ASN A 524 -11.45 17.69 5.66
C ASN A 524 -12.90 17.89 5.20
N PHE A 525 -13.08 18.61 4.10
CA PHE A 525 -14.33 18.68 3.35
C PHE A 525 -14.08 18.12 1.97
N THR A 526 -14.82 17.09 1.60
CA THR A 526 -14.73 16.46 0.28
C THR A 526 -16.05 16.58 -0.44
N GLY A 527 -16.01 16.88 -1.74
CA GLY A 527 -17.23 16.97 -2.51
C GLY A 527 -17.06 16.88 -4.03
N THR A 528 -18.16 16.59 -4.71
CA THR A 528 -18.19 16.44 -6.17
C THR A 528 -19.15 17.46 -6.79
N HIS A 529 -18.68 18.21 -7.79
CA HIS A 529 -19.46 19.22 -8.51
C HIS A 529 -19.18 19.21 -10.00
N TYR A 530 -20.07 19.81 -10.78
CA TYR A 530 -19.85 20.10 -12.19
C TYR A 530 -19.65 21.61 -12.36
N ILE A 531 -18.50 22.02 -12.88
CA ILE A 531 -18.23 23.43 -13.21
C ILE A 531 -18.11 23.50 -14.72
N ALA A 532 -18.97 24.30 -15.35
CA ALA A 532 -19.06 24.40 -16.81
C ALA A 532 -19.16 23.02 -17.51
N GLY A 533 -19.90 22.08 -16.92
CA GLY A 533 -20.09 20.71 -17.44
C GLY A 533 -18.93 19.74 -17.16
N ILE A 534 -17.83 20.19 -16.55
CA ILE A 534 -16.67 19.37 -16.21
C ILE A 534 -16.80 18.89 -14.76
N LYS A 535 -16.59 17.59 -14.50
CA LYS A 535 -16.66 17.02 -13.15
C LYS A 535 -15.40 17.37 -12.36
N ASN A 536 -15.58 17.93 -11.17
CA ASN A 536 -14.54 18.30 -10.22
C ASN A 536 -14.76 17.55 -8.90
N ARG A 537 -13.68 17.05 -8.30
CA ARG A 537 -13.69 16.41 -6.97
C ARG A 537 -12.78 17.21 -6.05
N PHE A 538 -13.40 17.99 -5.18
CA PHE A 538 -12.72 18.89 -4.26
C PHE A 538 -12.36 18.18 -2.96
N LEU A 539 -11.21 18.56 -2.42
CA LEU A 539 -10.79 18.40 -1.04
C LEU A 539 -10.32 19.76 -0.52
N ILE A 540 -10.94 20.24 0.54
CA ILE A 540 -10.50 21.43 1.27
C ILE A 540 -10.23 20.98 2.69
N GLY A 541 -9.04 21.24 3.22
CA GLY A 541 -8.70 20.79 4.55
C GLY A 541 -7.69 21.66 5.28
N GLY A 542 -7.66 21.48 6.59
CA GLY A 542 -6.73 22.15 7.48
C GLY A 542 -6.30 21.23 8.61
N ASN A 543 -5.07 21.39 9.09
CA ASN A 543 -4.54 20.67 10.22
C ASN A 543 -3.81 21.59 11.19
N LEU A 544 -3.82 21.19 12.46
CA LEU A 544 -3.05 21.75 13.56
C LEU A 544 -2.35 20.61 14.29
N SER A 545 -1.06 20.74 14.56
CA SER A 545 -0.26 19.77 15.30
C SER A 545 0.64 20.49 16.29
N THR A 546 0.69 19.99 17.51
CA THR A 546 1.61 20.45 18.55
C THR A 546 2.37 19.26 19.07
N LEU A 547 3.69 19.27 18.89
CA LEU A 547 4.59 18.29 19.48
C LEU A 547 5.33 18.95 20.64
N ARG A 548 5.13 18.42 21.84
CA ARG A 548 5.80 18.87 23.06
C ARG A 548 6.72 17.77 23.57
N GLN A 549 7.99 18.07 23.72
CA GLN A 549 8.95 17.22 24.42
C GLN A 549 9.15 17.82 25.81
N SER A 550 8.56 17.20 26.84
CA SER A 550 8.54 17.76 28.21
C SER A 550 9.84 17.54 28.97
N SER A 551 10.60 16.52 28.60
CA SER A 551 11.92 16.25 29.15
C SER A 551 12.74 15.47 28.14
N PHE A 552 13.92 16.00 27.82
CA PHE A 552 14.94 15.31 27.05
C PHE A 552 16.32 15.61 27.61
N TYR A 553 17.08 14.57 27.92
CA TYR A 553 18.53 14.68 28.07
C TYR A 553 19.17 13.40 27.58
N PHE A 554 20.36 13.54 27.00
CA PHE A 554 21.22 12.42 26.68
C PHE A 554 22.61 12.71 27.22
N ILE A 555 23.08 11.86 28.14
CA ILE A 555 24.45 11.88 28.62
C ILE A 555 25.19 10.66 28.10
N THR A 556 26.45 10.82 27.73
CA THR A 556 27.32 9.74 27.33
C THR A 556 28.71 9.94 27.91
N GLN A 557 29.40 8.85 28.24
CA GLN A 557 30.77 8.84 28.73
C GLN A 557 31.53 7.65 28.14
N MET A 558 32.82 7.87 27.93
CA MET A 558 33.75 6.79 27.64
C MET A 558 33.80 5.84 28.84
N TYR A 559 33.61 4.55 28.58
CA TYR A 559 33.65 3.50 29.59
C TYR A 559 35.05 2.88 29.65
N ASP A 560 35.53 2.35 28.52
CA ASP A 560 36.90 1.85 28.34
C ASP A 560 37.27 1.69 26.85
N ILE A 561 38.51 1.25 26.64
CA ILE A 561 39.02 0.77 25.35
C ILE A 561 39.50 -0.67 25.56
N VAL A 562 39.02 -1.57 24.71
CA VAL A 562 39.25 -3.00 24.82
C VAL A 562 40.07 -3.48 23.63
N ASP A 563 41.08 -4.31 23.89
CA ASP A 563 41.78 -5.09 22.87
C ASP A 563 41.04 -6.41 22.62
N LEU A 564 40.53 -6.57 21.39
CA LEU A 564 39.75 -7.73 20.94
C LEU A 564 40.62 -8.97 20.71
N ASN A 565 41.95 -8.85 20.69
CA ASN A 565 42.84 -10.02 20.66
C ASN A 565 42.88 -10.75 22.01
N GLN A 566 42.42 -10.13 23.08
CA GLN A 566 42.37 -10.76 24.40
C GLN A 566 41.24 -11.80 24.47
N ALA A 567 41.52 -12.92 25.14
CA ALA A 567 40.62 -14.08 25.17
C ALA A 567 39.24 -13.82 25.81
N LYS A 568 39.08 -12.73 26.59
CA LYS A 568 37.80 -12.41 27.24
C LYS A 568 37.59 -10.90 27.42
N VAL A 569 36.61 -10.37 26.71
CA VAL A 569 36.07 -9.02 26.96
C VAL A 569 34.93 -9.11 27.98
N ASP A 570 35.04 -8.40 29.11
CA ASP A 570 34.00 -8.38 30.14
C ASP A 570 32.76 -7.58 29.71
N TYR A 571 31.58 -7.97 30.20
CA TYR A 571 30.34 -7.24 29.92
C TYR A 571 30.22 -5.97 30.78
N ILE A 572 29.67 -4.90 30.21
CA ILE A 572 29.31 -3.69 30.95
C ILE A 572 28.17 -4.01 31.92
N SER A 573 28.41 -3.86 33.22
CA SER A 573 27.35 -4.00 34.25
C SER A 573 26.58 -2.70 34.46
N LYS A 574 25.30 -2.79 34.85
CA LYS A 574 24.48 -1.61 35.16
C LYS A 574 25.10 -0.74 36.25
N ARG A 575 25.62 -1.35 37.32
CA ARG A 575 26.31 -0.64 38.41
C ARG A 575 27.48 0.18 37.89
N LYS A 576 28.38 -0.43 37.10
CA LYS A 576 29.57 0.28 36.61
C LYS A 576 29.22 1.36 35.60
N LEU A 577 28.19 1.13 34.79
CA LEU A 577 27.62 2.14 33.90
C LEU A 577 27.15 3.35 34.70
N GLN A 578 26.35 3.15 35.75
CA GLN A 578 25.82 4.24 36.60
C GLN A 578 26.94 5.00 37.31
N GLU A 579 27.95 4.31 37.85
CA GLU A 579 29.15 4.93 38.43
C GLU A 579 29.93 5.78 37.42
N THR A 580 29.91 5.42 36.14
CA THR A 580 30.58 6.17 35.08
C THR A 580 29.79 7.42 34.71
N LEU A 581 28.46 7.29 34.61
CA LEU A 581 27.56 8.38 34.23
C LEU A 581 27.37 9.42 35.34
N SER A 582 27.49 9.05 36.61
CA SER A 582 27.37 9.97 37.75
C SER A 582 28.40 11.12 37.74
N LYS A 583 29.43 11.01 36.90
CA LYS A 583 30.44 12.05 36.66
C LYS A 583 29.96 13.14 35.71
N SER A 584 28.81 12.97 35.06
CA SER A 584 28.28 13.89 34.04
C SER A 584 27.18 14.77 34.62
N ALA A 585 27.20 16.06 34.28
CA ALA A 585 26.05 16.92 34.53
C ALA A 585 24.86 16.51 33.64
N VAL A 586 23.66 16.47 34.21
CA VAL A 586 22.42 16.21 33.48
C VAL A 586 21.71 17.53 33.25
N ASN A 587 21.54 17.91 31.99
CA ASN A 587 20.89 19.15 31.57
C ASN A 587 19.62 18.81 30.77
N PRO A 588 18.50 18.55 31.46
CA PRO A 588 17.26 18.20 30.79
C PRO A 588 16.66 19.42 30.12
N THR A 589 16.07 19.21 28.95
CA THR A 589 15.46 20.26 28.13
C THR A 589 13.97 19.99 27.91
N SER A 590 13.21 21.05 27.65
CA SER A 590 11.82 20.97 27.20
C SER A 590 11.64 21.83 25.95
N ASN A 591 10.97 21.30 24.93
CA ASN A 591 10.64 22.04 23.71
C ASN A 591 9.16 21.86 23.33
N ALA A 592 8.62 22.81 22.59
CA ALA A 592 7.33 22.69 21.93
C ALA A 592 7.40 23.27 20.51
N THR A 593 6.89 22.50 19.56
CA THR A 593 6.73 22.93 18.17
C THR A 593 5.25 22.99 17.81
N LEU A 594 4.90 23.96 16.97
CA LEU A 594 3.55 24.19 16.47
C LEU A 594 3.58 24.16 14.95
N ASN A 595 2.71 23.36 14.36
CA ASN A 595 2.49 23.32 12.92
C ASN A 595 1.01 23.50 12.61
N TYR A 596 0.68 24.41 11.70
CA TYR A 596 -0.63 24.41 11.07
C TYR A 596 -0.48 24.50 9.56
N GLY A 597 -1.38 23.84 8.86
CA GLY A 597 -1.41 23.89 7.41
C GLY A 597 -2.81 23.88 6.86
N PHE A 598 -2.97 24.56 5.74
CA PHE A 598 -4.19 24.63 4.96
C PHE A 598 -3.89 24.08 3.57
N TYR A 599 -4.80 23.27 3.04
CA TYR A 599 -4.64 22.69 1.71
C TYR A 599 -5.96 22.62 0.95
N VAL A 600 -5.83 22.75 -0.36
CA VAL A 600 -6.90 22.53 -1.32
C VAL A 600 -6.40 21.58 -2.39
N SER A 601 -7.26 20.68 -2.85
CA SER A 601 -7.00 19.80 -3.98
C SER A 601 -8.26 19.64 -4.81
N ASP A 602 -8.09 19.61 -6.13
CA ASP A 602 -9.17 19.36 -7.09
C ASP A 602 -8.72 18.31 -8.12
N VAL A 603 -9.59 17.33 -8.36
CA VAL A 603 -9.46 16.40 -9.49
C VAL A 603 -10.46 16.77 -10.57
N ILE A 604 -9.94 17.41 -11.62
CA ILE A 604 -10.68 17.88 -12.79
C ILE A 604 -10.74 16.74 -13.80
N SER A 605 -11.93 16.26 -14.13
CA SER A 605 -12.15 15.19 -15.10
C SER A 605 -12.60 15.77 -16.43
N PHE A 606 -11.64 16.17 -17.27
CA PHE A 606 -11.91 16.72 -18.61
C PHE A 606 -12.68 15.74 -19.49
N THR A 607 -12.38 14.45 -19.37
CA THR A 607 -13.13 13.35 -19.97
C THR A 607 -13.24 12.19 -18.99
N ASP A 608 -13.87 11.09 -19.38
CA ASP A 608 -13.87 9.84 -18.62
C ASP A 608 -12.50 9.12 -18.61
N ARG A 609 -11.52 9.62 -19.37
CA ARG A 609 -10.17 9.05 -19.48
C ARG A 609 -9.04 10.02 -19.12
N LEU A 610 -9.26 11.34 -19.23
CA LEU A 610 -8.25 12.38 -18.98
C LEU A 610 -8.63 13.18 -17.73
N GLN A 611 -7.73 13.17 -16.75
CA GLN A 611 -7.96 13.85 -15.47
C GLN A 611 -6.70 14.60 -15.04
N ALA A 612 -6.88 15.79 -14.45
CA ALA A 612 -5.81 16.53 -13.81
C ALA A 612 -6.06 16.62 -12.30
N LEU A 613 -5.00 16.52 -11.52
CA LEU A 613 -4.97 16.77 -10.08
C LEU A 613 -4.21 18.06 -9.84
N LEU A 614 -4.86 19.06 -9.25
CA LEU A 614 -4.25 20.31 -8.83
C LEU A 614 -4.36 20.42 -7.31
N SER A 615 -3.23 20.52 -6.62
CA SER A 615 -3.22 20.65 -5.16
C SER A 615 -2.23 21.73 -4.70
N LEU A 616 -2.58 22.44 -3.64
CA LEU A 616 -1.73 23.45 -3.02
C LEU A 616 -1.86 23.38 -1.51
N ARG A 617 -0.72 23.51 -0.82
CA ARG A 617 -0.66 23.65 0.64
C ARG A 617 0.08 24.91 1.03
N TYR A 618 -0.44 25.60 2.04
CA TYR A 618 0.28 26.59 2.83
C TYR A 618 0.56 26.00 4.21
N ASP A 619 1.81 26.04 4.64
CA ASP A 619 2.29 25.48 5.89
C ASP A 619 3.00 26.56 6.72
N PHE A 620 2.73 26.59 8.01
CA PHE A 620 3.41 27.43 8.98
C PHE A 620 3.94 26.55 10.11
N PHE A 621 5.20 26.75 10.45
CA PHE A 621 5.89 26.06 11.51
C PHE A 621 6.54 27.05 12.46
N LYS A 622 6.43 26.77 13.76
CA LYS A 622 7.10 27.50 14.83
C LYS A 622 7.76 26.53 15.79
N ASP A 623 9.01 26.79 16.13
CA ASP A 623 9.76 26.12 17.19
C ASP A 623 10.00 27.12 18.31
N ASN A 624 9.65 26.76 19.55
CA ASN A 624 9.78 27.65 20.69
C ASN A 624 11.21 27.69 21.27
N GLY A 625 12.12 26.85 20.78
CA GLY A 625 13.45 26.70 21.34
C GLY A 625 13.46 25.77 22.56
N ALA A 626 14.45 24.89 22.62
CA ALA A 626 14.61 23.97 23.74
C ALA A 626 15.07 24.73 25.00
N VAL A 627 14.19 24.80 26.00
CA VAL A 627 14.46 25.41 27.31
C VAL A 627 15.27 24.42 28.14
N ASP A 628 16.44 24.81 28.60
CA ASP A 628 17.19 24.08 29.63
C ASP A 628 16.43 24.19 30.97
N LEU A 629 16.03 23.06 31.54
CA LEU A 629 15.18 23.00 32.72
C LEU A 629 15.93 23.29 34.03
N ASN A 630 17.27 23.32 34.02
CA ASN A 630 18.08 23.68 35.18
C ASN A 630 18.25 25.20 35.28
N SER A 631 18.50 25.86 34.16
CA SER A 631 18.82 27.30 34.07
C SER A 631 17.63 28.16 33.63
N GLY A 632 16.62 27.58 32.99
CA GLY A 632 15.50 28.29 32.36
C GLY A 632 15.88 29.01 31.05
N ILE A 633 17.12 28.85 30.58
CA ILE A 633 17.62 29.52 29.37
C ILE A 633 17.13 28.77 28.13
N ALA A 634 16.72 29.50 27.10
CA ALA A 634 16.29 28.95 25.83
C ALA A 634 16.92 29.73 24.65
N PRO A 635 17.22 29.07 23.52
CA PRO A 635 17.56 29.76 22.30
C PRO A 635 16.36 30.56 21.77
N GLU A 636 16.63 31.51 20.87
CA GLU A 636 15.59 32.29 20.22
C GLU A 636 14.63 31.38 19.42
N ALA A 637 13.33 31.52 19.66
CA ALA A 637 12.29 30.85 18.90
C ALA A 637 12.33 31.27 17.42
N TYR A 638 12.03 30.35 16.50
CA TYR A 638 11.97 30.66 15.07
C TYR A 638 10.66 30.20 14.44
N SER A 639 10.33 30.80 13.31
CA SER A 639 9.18 30.38 12.51
C SER A 639 9.49 30.43 11.02
N GLN A 640 8.87 29.51 10.28
CA GLN A 640 9.04 29.40 8.84
C GLN A 640 7.68 29.13 8.18
N LYS A 641 7.54 29.61 6.95
CA LYS A 641 6.34 29.46 6.12
C LYS A 641 6.71 28.80 4.81
N LYS A 642 5.84 27.97 4.27
CA LYS A 642 6.08 27.33 2.97
C LYS A 642 4.80 27.07 2.18
N LEU A 643 4.88 27.33 0.87
CA LEU A 643 3.91 26.86 -0.11
C LEU A 643 4.45 25.60 -0.81
N ALA A 644 3.60 24.57 -0.92
CA ALA A 644 3.94 23.28 -1.51
C ALA A 644 2.89 22.85 -2.56
N PRO A 645 3.10 23.16 -3.84
CA PRO A 645 2.22 22.74 -4.91
C PRO A 645 2.43 21.27 -5.32
N LYS A 646 1.37 20.63 -5.79
CA LYS A 646 1.38 19.30 -6.41
C LYS A 646 0.45 19.32 -7.62
N ILE A 647 0.95 18.87 -8.76
CA ILE A 647 0.24 18.86 -10.04
C ILE A 647 0.38 17.47 -10.63
N GLY A 648 -0.68 16.92 -11.20
CA GLY A 648 -0.58 15.65 -11.92
C GLY A 648 -1.61 15.53 -13.03
N LEU A 649 -1.31 14.67 -14.00
CA LEU A 649 -2.17 14.35 -15.13
C LEU A 649 -2.22 12.83 -15.26
N THR A 650 -3.41 12.28 -15.48
CA THR A 650 -3.61 10.87 -15.81
C THR A 650 -4.41 10.76 -17.11
N TYR A 651 -3.99 9.84 -17.98
CA TYR A 651 -4.69 9.52 -19.22
C TYR A 651 -4.84 8.02 -19.38
N GLN A 652 -6.07 7.53 -19.33
CA GLN A 652 -6.40 6.12 -19.54
C GLN A 652 -6.42 5.80 -21.04
N ILE A 653 -5.29 5.26 -21.55
CA ILE A 653 -5.19 4.78 -22.93
C ILE A 653 -6.24 3.70 -23.18
N VAL A 654 -6.28 2.71 -22.27
CA VAL A 654 -7.32 1.69 -22.23
C VAL A 654 -8.13 1.95 -20.98
N LYS A 655 -9.38 2.36 -21.17
CA LYS A 655 -10.27 2.73 -20.07
C LYS A 655 -10.36 1.61 -19.04
N ASP A 656 -10.22 1.99 -17.77
CA ASP A 656 -10.21 1.14 -16.57
C ASP A 656 -9.14 0.03 -16.58
N GLN A 657 -8.12 0.11 -17.45
CA GLN A 657 -7.08 -0.93 -17.58
C GLN A 657 -5.65 -0.40 -17.66
N VAL A 658 -5.39 0.64 -18.46
CA VAL A 658 -4.02 1.15 -18.69
C VAL A 658 -4.06 2.67 -18.67
N ALA A 659 -3.30 3.27 -17.75
CA ALA A 659 -3.18 4.71 -17.62
C ALA A 659 -1.72 5.15 -17.71
N LEU A 660 -1.46 6.20 -18.49
CA LEU A 660 -0.25 7.00 -18.37
C LEU A 660 -0.46 8.05 -17.28
N PHE A 661 0.60 8.40 -16.59
CA PHE A 661 0.57 9.53 -15.66
C PHE A 661 1.87 10.34 -15.72
N GLY A 662 1.74 11.61 -15.36
CA GLY A 662 2.84 12.50 -15.06
C GLY A 662 2.50 13.35 -13.85
N ASN A 663 3.47 13.65 -13.00
CA ASN A 663 3.26 14.50 -11.84
C ASN A 663 4.49 15.36 -11.48
N TYR A 664 4.20 16.46 -10.81
CA TYR A 664 5.14 17.29 -10.09
C TYR A 664 4.73 17.34 -8.61
N GLN A 665 5.68 17.12 -7.71
CA GLN A 665 5.45 17.12 -6.26
C GLN A 665 6.52 17.96 -5.55
N ASN A 666 6.08 18.72 -4.54
CA ASN A 666 6.98 19.46 -3.66
C ASN A 666 7.01 18.85 -2.25
N GLY A 667 8.21 18.77 -1.68
CA GLY A 667 8.47 18.59 -0.26
C GLY A 667 9.45 19.62 0.25
N PHE A 668 9.55 19.74 1.57
CA PHE A 668 10.40 20.72 2.22
C PHE A 668 10.79 20.24 3.62
N THR A 669 11.80 20.86 4.22
CA THR A 669 12.21 20.60 5.61
C THR A 669 12.59 21.91 6.28
N TYR A 670 12.19 22.06 7.54
CA TYR A 670 12.50 23.24 8.35
C TYR A 670 13.88 23.11 8.99
N SER A 671 14.57 24.25 9.17
CA SER A 671 15.90 24.27 9.78
C SER A 671 16.06 25.51 10.65
N PRO A 672 16.60 25.37 11.88
CA PRO A 672 16.91 26.49 12.76
C PRO A 672 18.19 27.24 12.33
N ALA A 673 18.93 26.74 11.34
CA ALA A 673 20.25 27.26 10.99
C ALA A 673 20.19 28.71 10.47
N LYS A 674 21.21 29.48 10.82
CA LYS A 674 21.37 30.89 10.45
C LYS A 674 22.68 31.08 9.68
N ASN A 675 22.72 32.10 8.81
CA ASN A 675 23.93 32.50 8.09
C ASN A 675 24.87 33.35 8.99
N ARG A 676 26.00 33.80 8.42
CA ARG A 676 26.98 34.66 9.11
C ARG A 676 26.42 35.99 9.62
N ASP A 677 25.36 36.51 8.99
CA ASP A 677 24.65 37.73 9.41
C ASP A 677 23.54 37.46 10.44
N ASN A 678 23.53 36.27 11.05
CA ASN A 678 22.50 35.80 11.99
C ASN A 678 21.08 35.76 11.39
N LYS A 679 20.97 35.65 10.06
CA LYS A 679 19.70 35.52 9.34
C LYS A 679 19.32 34.06 9.16
N LEU A 680 18.10 33.70 9.56
CA LEU A 680 17.54 32.35 9.40
C LEU A 680 17.49 31.93 7.93
N PHE A 681 17.88 30.68 7.65
CA PHE A 681 17.74 30.10 6.32
C PHE A 681 16.28 29.86 5.94
N ARG A 682 16.02 29.71 4.63
CA ARG A 682 14.70 29.30 4.15
C ARG A 682 14.53 27.78 4.33
N PRO A 683 13.31 27.23 4.33
CA PRO A 683 13.14 25.78 4.31
C PRO A 683 13.83 25.15 3.10
N GLU A 684 14.49 24.01 3.31
CA GLU A 684 15.05 23.20 2.22
C GLU A 684 13.91 22.70 1.33
N GLN A 685 14.17 22.47 0.03
CA GLN A 685 13.11 22.10 -0.92
C GLN A 685 13.49 20.89 -1.75
N ALA A 686 12.58 19.92 -1.82
CA ALA A 686 12.65 18.79 -2.71
C ALA A 686 11.55 18.91 -3.77
N ASN A 687 11.96 19.01 -5.03
CA ASN A 687 11.04 19.02 -6.17
C ASN A 687 11.21 17.72 -6.95
N GLN A 688 10.10 17.05 -7.21
CA GLN A 688 10.07 15.80 -7.97
C GLN A 688 9.29 15.98 -9.26
N PHE A 689 9.86 15.51 -10.36
CA PHE A 689 9.11 15.14 -11.56
C PHE A 689 9.04 13.63 -11.66
N GLU A 690 7.86 13.10 -11.97
CA GLU A 690 7.65 11.66 -12.12
C GLU A 690 6.69 11.38 -13.27
N GLY A 691 6.96 10.32 -14.03
CA GLY A 691 6.06 9.84 -15.07
C GLY A 691 6.12 8.32 -15.19
N GLY A 692 5.05 7.73 -15.69
CA GLY A 692 4.97 6.27 -15.75
C GLY A 692 3.67 5.72 -16.31
N VAL A 693 3.56 4.40 -16.20
CA VAL A 693 2.39 3.62 -16.63
C VAL A 693 1.84 2.86 -15.43
N LYS A 694 0.52 2.91 -15.28
CA LYS A 694 -0.25 2.07 -14.35
C LYS A 694 -1.13 1.11 -15.14
N VAL A 695 -1.21 -0.13 -14.66
CA VAL A 695 -1.99 -1.18 -15.30
C VAL A 695 -2.84 -1.93 -14.29
N GLU A 696 -4.07 -2.22 -14.66
CA GLU A 696 -5.05 -3.02 -13.91
C GLU A 696 -5.77 -3.94 -14.91
N LEU A 697 -5.31 -5.18 -15.05
CA LEU A 697 -5.77 -6.11 -16.08
C LEU A 697 -6.53 -7.29 -15.47
N PHE A 698 -7.34 -7.96 -16.30
CA PHE A 698 -8.02 -9.22 -15.97
C PHE A 698 -8.88 -9.11 -14.70
N ASP A 699 -9.78 -8.12 -14.65
CA ASP A 699 -10.61 -7.82 -13.46
C ASP A 699 -9.76 -7.56 -12.20
N LYS A 700 -8.67 -6.80 -12.39
CA LYS A 700 -7.67 -6.47 -11.36
C LYS A 700 -6.96 -7.69 -10.75
N LYS A 701 -6.94 -8.84 -11.43
CA LYS A 701 -6.02 -9.95 -11.08
C LYS A 701 -4.56 -9.61 -11.36
N PHE A 702 -4.28 -8.55 -12.09
CA PHE A 702 -2.95 -8.02 -12.29
C PHE A 702 -2.98 -6.51 -12.10
N SER A 703 -2.17 -6.00 -11.16
CA SER A 703 -1.99 -4.57 -10.93
C SER A 703 -0.50 -4.24 -10.96
N GLY A 704 -0.14 -3.17 -11.64
CA GLY A 704 1.27 -2.81 -11.80
C GLY A 704 1.49 -1.33 -12.01
N THR A 705 2.66 -0.86 -11.60
CA THR A 705 3.17 0.48 -11.84
C THR A 705 4.63 0.40 -12.27
N LEU A 706 4.96 1.05 -13.38
CA LEU A 706 6.33 1.34 -13.79
C LEU A 706 6.48 2.86 -13.80
N SER A 707 7.42 3.41 -13.04
CA SER A 707 7.67 4.85 -13.00
C SER A 707 9.14 5.22 -13.10
N TYR A 708 9.39 6.40 -13.67
CA TYR A 708 10.67 7.09 -13.63
C TYR A 708 10.51 8.39 -12.85
N TYR A 709 11.39 8.64 -11.88
CA TYR A 709 11.38 9.83 -11.04
C TYR A 709 12.73 10.57 -11.09
N ASP A 710 12.68 11.88 -10.93
CA ASP A 710 13.84 12.77 -10.71
C ASP A 710 13.50 13.73 -9.56
N ILE A 711 14.13 13.52 -8.41
CA ILE A 711 14.02 14.33 -7.20
C ILE A 711 15.26 15.21 -7.07
N LEU A 712 15.03 16.52 -6.96
CA LEU A 712 16.08 17.51 -6.76
C LEU A 712 15.87 18.22 -5.42
N VAL A 713 16.76 17.96 -4.48
CA VAL A 713 16.82 18.65 -3.19
C VAL A 713 17.81 19.80 -3.30
N LYS A 714 17.31 21.04 -3.27
CA LYS A 714 18.11 22.27 -3.32
C LYS A 714 18.15 22.96 -1.98
N ASP A 715 19.13 23.85 -1.84
CA ASP A 715 19.29 24.71 -0.68
C ASP A 715 19.43 23.88 0.60
N LYS A 716 20.19 22.79 0.55
CA LYS A 716 20.56 22.08 1.77
C LYS A 716 21.57 22.90 2.56
N VAL A 717 21.40 22.94 3.87
CA VAL A 717 22.33 23.62 4.76
C VAL A 717 23.59 22.75 4.93
N ARG A 718 24.76 23.38 4.84
CA ARG A 718 26.06 22.76 5.11
C ARG A 718 26.99 23.75 5.85
N PRO A 719 28.04 23.26 6.53
CA PRO A 719 29.07 24.15 7.07
C PRO A 719 29.64 25.06 5.98
N ASP A 720 29.94 26.30 6.36
CA ASP A 720 30.59 27.25 5.45
C ASP A 720 32.05 26.79 5.19
N PRO A 721 32.45 26.64 3.92
CA PRO A 721 33.80 26.19 3.57
C PRO A 721 34.90 27.19 3.95
N ASP A 722 34.58 28.48 4.04
CA ASP A 722 35.53 29.54 4.38
C ASP A 722 35.65 29.72 5.90
N ASN A 723 34.57 29.46 6.64
CA ASN A 723 34.59 29.41 8.11
C ASN A 723 33.55 28.43 8.66
N ARG A 724 34.01 27.26 9.13
CA ARG A 724 33.15 26.16 9.59
C ARG A 724 32.30 26.46 10.84
N ASP A 725 32.53 27.57 11.52
CA ASP A 725 31.65 28.04 12.63
C ASP A 725 30.30 28.56 12.12
N PHE A 726 30.22 28.90 10.82
CA PHE A 726 29.00 29.33 10.16
C PHE A 726 28.45 28.24 9.22
N SER A 727 27.24 28.48 8.74
CA SER A 727 26.59 27.63 7.74
C SER A 727 26.26 28.43 6.48
N VAL A 728 26.21 27.74 5.35
CA VAL A 728 25.71 28.23 4.06
C VAL A 728 24.61 27.30 3.56
N GLN A 729 23.70 27.84 2.74
CA GLN A 729 22.56 27.09 2.21
C GLN A 729 22.60 27.01 0.69
N ASP A 730 23.46 26.16 0.16
CA ASP A 730 23.63 25.98 -1.27
C ASP A 730 23.90 24.54 -1.70
N ALA A 731 23.85 23.58 -0.76
CA ALA A 731 24.08 22.18 -1.07
C ALA A 731 22.91 21.58 -1.87
N THR A 732 23.22 20.65 -2.75
CA THR A 732 22.27 20.02 -3.68
C THR A 732 22.48 18.51 -3.73
N GLN A 733 21.39 17.77 -3.49
CA GLN A 733 21.33 16.32 -3.62
C GLN A 733 20.33 15.97 -4.71
N LYS A 734 20.73 15.10 -5.64
CA LYS A 734 19.90 14.65 -6.77
C LYS A 734 19.68 13.15 -6.68
N SER A 735 18.41 12.73 -6.72
CA SER A 735 18.00 11.33 -6.66
C SER A 735 17.05 11.00 -7.82
N LYS A 736 17.49 10.18 -8.77
CA LYS A 736 16.70 9.78 -9.95
C LYS A 736 16.68 8.27 -10.10
N GLY A 737 15.64 7.72 -10.70
CA GLY A 737 15.52 6.26 -10.75
C GLY A 737 14.31 5.72 -11.46
N ILE A 738 14.25 4.39 -11.52
CA ILE A 738 13.13 3.61 -12.05
C ILE A 738 12.58 2.75 -10.91
N GLU A 739 11.26 2.68 -10.80
CA GLU A 739 10.56 1.84 -9.82
C GLU A 739 9.53 0.96 -10.54
N VAL A 740 9.50 -0.32 -10.15
CA VAL A 740 8.51 -1.30 -10.60
C VAL A 740 7.82 -1.87 -9.37
N ASP A 741 6.49 -1.80 -9.36
CA ASP A 741 5.62 -2.41 -8.36
C ASP A 741 4.60 -3.26 -9.11
N LEU A 742 4.57 -4.56 -8.85
CA LEU A 742 3.67 -5.51 -9.48
C LEU A 742 3.02 -6.38 -8.41
N SER A 743 1.70 -6.50 -8.48
CA SER A 743 0.91 -7.47 -7.74
C SER A 743 0.03 -8.26 -8.70
N ALA A 744 -0.01 -9.58 -8.51
CA ALA A 744 -0.79 -10.45 -9.38
C ALA A 744 -1.42 -11.61 -8.61
N THR A 745 -2.61 -12.00 -9.04
CA THR A 745 -3.29 -13.25 -8.68
C THR A 745 -3.68 -13.99 -9.97
N PRO A 746 -2.72 -14.62 -10.68
CA PRO A 746 -2.96 -15.18 -12.02
C PRO A 746 -4.05 -16.25 -12.02
N VAL A 747 -4.06 -17.10 -10.99
CA VAL A 747 -5.10 -18.09 -10.70
C VAL A 747 -5.56 -17.92 -9.26
N GLU A 748 -6.73 -18.46 -8.93
CA GLU A 748 -7.28 -18.38 -7.57
C GLU A 748 -6.27 -18.92 -6.55
N ASN A 749 -6.09 -18.19 -5.44
CA ASN A 749 -5.14 -18.49 -4.37
C ASN A 749 -3.65 -18.50 -4.75
N PHE A 750 -3.25 -18.09 -5.96
CA PHE A 750 -1.84 -17.88 -6.31
C PHE A 750 -1.52 -16.39 -6.32
N ASN A 751 -0.80 -15.89 -5.32
CA ASN A 751 -0.48 -14.48 -5.18
C ASN A 751 1.00 -14.24 -5.47
N ILE A 752 1.30 -13.15 -6.19
CA ILE A 752 2.65 -12.72 -6.53
C ILE A 752 2.75 -11.23 -6.23
N LEU A 753 3.84 -10.84 -5.59
CA LEU A 753 4.27 -9.47 -5.36
C LEU A 753 5.71 -9.34 -5.82
N LEU A 754 6.01 -8.27 -6.56
CA LEU A 754 7.35 -7.95 -7.02
C LEU A 754 7.56 -6.44 -6.91
N GLY A 755 8.68 -6.07 -6.29
CA GLY A 755 9.14 -4.71 -6.20
C GLY A 755 10.60 -4.59 -6.64
N TYR A 756 10.89 -3.65 -7.52
CA TYR A 756 12.24 -3.32 -7.93
C TYR A 756 12.44 -1.81 -7.91
N GLY A 757 13.55 -1.36 -7.34
CA GLY A 757 13.96 0.04 -7.33
C GLY A 757 15.40 0.18 -7.80
N PHE A 758 15.58 0.94 -8.88
CA PHE A 758 16.88 1.51 -9.26
C PHE A 758 16.95 2.96 -8.79
N ASN A 759 18.05 3.33 -8.14
CA ASN A 759 18.22 4.69 -7.63
C ASN A 759 19.65 5.20 -7.85
N ASP A 760 19.79 6.30 -8.57
CA ASP A 760 21.02 7.07 -8.74
C ASP A 760 20.93 8.35 -7.89
N ASN A 761 21.58 8.33 -6.73
CA ASN A 761 21.50 9.38 -5.71
C ASN A 761 22.91 9.92 -5.44
N LEU A 762 23.11 11.22 -5.67
CA LEU A 762 24.42 11.88 -5.63
C LEU A 762 24.32 13.27 -5.01
N TYR A 763 25.36 13.65 -4.26
CA TYR A 763 25.61 15.04 -3.91
C TYR A 763 26.20 15.77 -5.13
N THR A 764 25.44 16.69 -5.72
CA THR A 764 25.86 17.45 -6.92
C THR A 764 26.47 18.80 -6.57
N LYS A 765 26.17 19.30 -5.38
CA LYS A 765 26.84 20.43 -4.75
C LYS A 765 26.95 20.17 -3.25
N ALA A 766 28.17 19.98 -2.76
CA ALA A 766 28.48 19.70 -1.36
C ALA A 766 29.97 19.99 -1.09
N ASP A 767 30.41 19.77 0.15
CA ASP A 767 31.82 19.86 0.52
C ASP A 767 32.70 18.92 -0.32
N ALA A 768 33.95 19.31 -0.57
CA ALA A 768 34.87 18.61 -1.48
C ALA A 768 35.03 17.11 -1.19
N GLY A 769 34.97 16.70 0.09
CA GLY A 769 35.10 15.30 0.50
C GLY A 769 33.92 14.40 0.09
N ILE A 770 32.76 14.98 -0.22
CA ILE A 770 31.53 14.23 -0.56
C ILE A 770 30.90 14.67 -1.89
N GLN A 771 31.47 15.66 -2.58
CA GLN A 771 31.04 16.13 -3.89
C GLN A 771 31.10 14.98 -4.91
N GLY A 772 30.00 14.73 -5.61
CA GLY A 772 29.84 13.62 -6.56
C GLY A 772 29.73 12.24 -5.91
N LYS A 773 29.67 12.15 -4.58
CA LYS A 773 29.53 10.89 -3.84
C LYS A 773 28.06 10.55 -3.58
N ARG A 774 27.83 9.28 -3.28
CA ARG A 774 26.52 8.74 -2.96
C ARG A 774 26.23 8.91 -1.47
N PRO A 775 25.02 9.33 -1.07
CA PRO A 775 24.64 9.35 0.34
C PRO A 775 24.74 7.96 0.97
N MET A 776 25.18 7.92 2.22
CA MET A 776 25.37 6.70 2.97
C MET A 776 24.08 5.89 3.11
N ALA A 777 24.27 4.59 3.24
CA ALA A 777 23.27 3.55 3.42
C ALA A 777 22.19 3.51 2.34
N THR A 778 22.44 4.11 1.17
CA THR A 778 21.53 4.07 0.03
C THR A 778 22.01 3.05 -1.02
N PRO A 779 21.53 1.80 -1.07
CA PRO A 779 21.86 0.89 -2.17
C PRO A 779 21.32 1.40 -3.51
N LYS A 780 22.00 1.04 -4.61
CA LYS A 780 21.63 1.41 -5.98
C LYS A 780 20.46 0.57 -6.51
N HIS A 781 20.42 -0.70 -6.13
CA HIS A 781 19.38 -1.65 -6.51
C HIS A 781 18.76 -2.27 -5.26
N ILE A 782 17.43 -2.23 -5.18
CA ILE A 782 16.62 -2.92 -4.18
C ILE A 782 15.63 -3.81 -4.91
N PHE A 783 15.53 -5.07 -4.51
CA PHE A 783 14.57 -6.03 -5.04
C PHE A 783 13.88 -6.74 -3.87
N THR A 784 12.55 -6.83 -3.94
CA THR A 784 11.73 -7.62 -3.03
C THR A 784 10.69 -8.39 -3.84
N SER A 785 10.45 -9.64 -3.48
CA SER A 785 9.37 -10.42 -4.08
C SER A 785 8.76 -11.37 -3.06
N TRP A 786 7.49 -11.69 -3.26
CA TRP A 786 6.78 -12.72 -2.53
C TRP A 786 5.86 -13.48 -3.47
N ALA A 787 5.86 -14.80 -3.42
CA ALA A 787 4.91 -15.64 -4.13
C ALA A 787 4.32 -16.65 -3.16
N SER A 788 3.00 -16.82 -3.17
CA SER A 788 2.30 -17.77 -2.31
C SER A 788 1.18 -18.47 -3.03
N TYR A 789 0.99 -19.74 -2.72
CA TYR A 789 -0.10 -20.56 -3.28
C TYR A 789 -0.82 -21.34 -2.19
N LYS A 790 -2.15 -21.37 -2.24
CA LYS A 790 -2.98 -22.23 -1.39
C LYS A 790 -3.86 -23.16 -2.24
N PHE A 791 -3.73 -24.46 -2.02
CA PHE A 791 -4.52 -25.48 -2.70
C PHE A 791 -5.99 -25.41 -2.26
N LYS A 792 -6.90 -25.30 -3.24
CA LYS A 792 -8.36 -25.26 -3.02
C LYS A 792 -9.01 -26.65 -3.10
N GLU A 793 -8.49 -27.47 -4.00
CA GLU A 793 -8.96 -28.82 -4.32
C GLU A 793 -7.77 -29.79 -4.23
N SER A 794 -8.02 -31.10 -4.26
CA SER A 794 -7.09 -32.22 -4.00
C SER A 794 -6.94 -32.64 -2.53
N ILE A 795 -6.13 -33.68 -2.30
CA ILE A 795 -5.68 -34.16 -0.98
C ILE A 795 -4.92 -33.09 -0.19
N PHE A 796 -4.38 -32.06 -0.85
CA PHE A 796 -3.70 -30.93 -0.22
C PHE A 796 -4.61 -29.74 0.05
N LYS A 797 -5.93 -29.88 -0.04
CA LYS A 797 -6.88 -28.79 0.24
C LYS A 797 -6.53 -28.07 1.56
N ASN A 798 -6.52 -26.74 1.50
CA ASN A 798 -6.14 -25.80 2.58
C ASN A 798 -4.64 -25.73 2.91
N PHE A 799 -3.79 -26.61 2.38
CA PHE A 799 -2.36 -26.42 2.46
C PHE A 799 -1.91 -25.32 1.52
N GLY A 800 -0.84 -24.64 1.88
CA GLY A 800 -0.21 -23.63 1.06
C GLY A 800 1.24 -23.39 1.43
N ALA A 801 1.94 -22.74 0.53
CA ALA A 801 3.33 -22.38 0.67
C ALA A 801 3.56 -20.96 0.18
N GLY A 802 4.52 -20.27 0.79
CA GLY A 802 4.99 -18.95 0.39
C GLY A 802 6.51 -18.93 0.30
N VAL A 803 7.05 -18.18 -0.66
CA VAL A 803 8.49 -17.92 -0.79
C VAL A 803 8.71 -16.45 -1.12
N GLY A 804 9.70 -15.85 -0.47
CA GLY A 804 10.09 -14.47 -0.68
C GLY A 804 11.59 -14.32 -0.90
N LEU A 805 11.96 -13.32 -1.69
CA LEU A 805 13.35 -12.96 -1.95
C LEU A 805 13.52 -11.47 -1.63
N ILE A 806 14.56 -11.14 -0.86
CA ILE A 806 14.95 -9.76 -0.61
C ILE A 806 16.41 -9.63 -1.02
N SER A 807 16.72 -8.65 -1.87
CA SER A 807 18.08 -8.39 -2.30
C SER A 807 18.38 -6.90 -2.36
N ASN A 808 19.54 -6.54 -1.82
CA ASN A 808 20.11 -5.22 -1.96
C ASN A 808 21.48 -5.31 -2.60
N SER A 809 21.80 -4.35 -3.47
CA SER A 809 23.18 -4.07 -3.84
C SER A 809 23.99 -3.58 -2.63
N SER A 810 25.30 -3.46 -2.79
CA SER A 810 26.15 -2.81 -1.78
C SER A 810 25.74 -1.35 -1.58
N ALA A 811 26.09 -0.81 -0.41
CA ALA A 811 25.88 0.58 -0.02
C ALA A 811 27.08 1.05 0.83
N TYR A 812 27.25 2.36 1.02
CA TYR A 812 28.34 2.87 1.88
C TYR A 812 27.86 3.15 3.30
N LEU A 813 28.73 3.09 4.30
CA LEU A 813 28.41 3.48 5.69
C LEU A 813 28.68 4.94 5.99
N ASN A 814 29.30 5.65 5.06
CA ASN A 814 29.56 7.08 5.17
C ASN A 814 29.44 7.78 3.81
N ASP A 815 29.23 9.09 3.87
CA ASP A 815 29.06 9.94 2.68
C ASP A 815 30.36 10.11 1.88
N ALA A 816 31.52 9.92 2.52
CA ALA A 816 32.83 9.87 1.86
C ALA A 816 33.01 8.61 0.98
N ASN A 817 32.13 7.62 1.13
CA ASN A 817 32.15 6.34 0.41
C ASN A 817 33.44 5.52 0.63
N THR A 818 33.98 5.55 1.85
CA THR A 818 35.22 4.81 2.20
C THR A 818 34.95 3.47 2.87
N LEU A 819 33.78 3.29 3.48
CA LEU A 819 33.39 2.04 4.15
C LEU A 819 32.15 1.43 3.47
N ASN A 820 32.20 0.14 3.14
CA ASN A 820 31.19 -0.53 2.32
C ASN A 820 30.37 -1.58 3.12
N LEU A 821 29.05 -1.54 2.97
CA LEU A 821 28.12 -2.62 3.29
C LEU A 821 28.02 -3.58 2.11
N PRO A 822 28.32 -4.88 2.29
CA PRO A 822 28.19 -5.88 1.24
C PRO A 822 26.76 -6.00 0.69
N ALA A 823 26.66 -6.33 -0.60
CA ALA A 823 25.40 -6.78 -1.19
C ALA A 823 24.94 -8.10 -0.55
N PHE A 824 23.62 -8.31 -0.49
CA PHE A 824 23.07 -9.57 -0.01
C PHE A 824 21.80 -9.96 -0.76
N THR A 825 21.47 -11.24 -0.66
CA THR A 825 20.20 -11.82 -1.06
C THR A 825 19.80 -12.83 0.01
N ILE A 826 18.56 -12.73 0.49
CA ILE A 826 17.99 -13.68 1.45
C ILE A 826 16.70 -14.27 0.89
N LEU A 827 16.45 -15.52 1.24
CA LEU A 827 15.22 -16.24 0.94
C LEU A 827 14.43 -16.47 2.22
N ASN A 828 13.14 -16.20 2.20
CA ASN A 828 12.22 -16.50 3.29
C ASN A 828 11.13 -17.43 2.77
N SER A 829 10.57 -18.28 3.62
CA SER A 829 9.52 -19.21 3.21
C SER A 829 8.51 -19.46 4.31
N THR A 830 7.27 -19.74 3.92
CA THR A 830 6.23 -20.25 4.82
C THR A 830 5.59 -21.50 4.24
N LEU A 831 5.20 -22.40 5.13
CA LEU A 831 4.30 -23.52 4.87
C LEU A 831 3.12 -23.38 5.82
N PHE A 832 1.90 -23.56 5.33
CA PHE A 832 0.73 -23.40 6.17
C PHE A 832 -0.40 -24.34 5.78
N TYR A 833 -1.25 -24.63 6.75
CA TYR A 833 -2.58 -25.18 6.57
C TYR A 833 -3.57 -24.13 7.08
N ASP A 834 -4.55 -23.73 6.27
CA ASP A 834 -5.49 -22.65 6.63
C ASP A 834 -6.91 -22.96 6.16
N ASN A 835 -7.77 -23.29 7.11
CA ASN A 835 -9.20 -23.45 6.89
C ASN A 835 -10.01 -22.34 7.60
N SER A 836 -11.34 -22.47 7.63
CA SER A 836 -12.21 -21.45 8.24
C SER A 836 -12.05 -21.29 9.75
N LYS A 837 -11.54 -22.29 10.48
CA LYS A 837 -11.47 -22.32 11.95
C LYS A 837 -10.04 -22.35 12.51
N VAL A 838 -9.10 -22.93 11.78
CA VAL A 838 -7.74 -23.21 12.26
C VAL A 838 -6.73 -22.87 11.18
N ARG A 839 -5.66 -22.20 11.59
CA ARG A 839 -4.44 -22.02 10.80
C ARG A 839 -3.25 -22.61 11.55
N LEU A 840 -2.49 -23.45 10.87
CA LEU A 840 -1.17 -23.89 11.29
C LEU A 840 -0.16 -23.28 10.33
N GLY A 841 0.91 -22.69 10.84
CA GLY A 841 1.95 -22.06 10.04
C GLY A 841 3.33 -22.46 10.52
N PHE A 842 4.24 -22.61 9.57
CA PHE A 842 5.67 -22.74 9.79
C PHE A 842 6.39 -21.75 8.89
N ARG A 843 7.28 -20.94 9.46
CA ARG A 843 8.09 -19.93 8.76
C ARG A 843 9.56 -20.24 8.93
N ILE A 844 10.32 -20.03 7.86
CA ILE A 844 11.77 -19.95 7.86
C ILE A 844 12.17 -18.60 7.29
N ASP A 845 12.88 -17.79 8.08
CA ASP A 845 13.53 -16.57 7.62
C ASP A 845 15.01 -16.85 7.35
N ASN A 846 15.56 -16.19 6.33
CA ASN A 846 16.96 -16.36 5.91
C ASN A 846 17.32 -17.84 5.70
N LEU A 847 16.57 -18.53 4.83
CA LEU A 847 16.67 -19.96 4.52
C LEU A 847 18.09 -20.41 4.15
N THR A 848 18.90 -19.52 3.57
CA THR A 848 20.29 -19.81 3.19
C THR A 848 21.30 -19.52 4.29
N ASP A 849 20.87 -19.02 5.45
CA ASP A 849 21.71 -18.56 6.56
C ASP A 849 22.80 -17.58 6.12
N LYS A 850 22.41 -16.60 5.29
CA LYS A 850 23.32 -15.59 4.79
C LYS A 850 23.63 -14.61 5.91
N ASP A 851 24.91 -14.31 6.13
CA ASP A 851 25.31 -13.13 6.91
C ASP A 851 25.05 -11.85 6.10
N TYR A 852 24.27 -10.95 6.69
CA TYR A 852 23.92 -9.65 6.10
C TYR A 852 23.74 -8.60 7.18
N TYR A 853 23.87 -7.34 6.76
CA TYR A 853 23.97 -6.19 7.65
C TYR A 853 23.04 -5.09 7.16
N ALA A 854 22.43 -4.39 8.12
CA ALA A 854 21.76 -3.12 7.88
C ALA A 854 22.63 -2.01 8.46
N GLY A 855 22.58 -0.82 7.87
CA GLY A 855 23.25 0.32 8.46
C GLY A 855 22.56 1.64 8.19
N TYR A 856 22.72 2.58 9.11
CA TYR A 856 22.38 4.00 9.03
C TYR A 856 23.07 4.68 10.23
N TYR A 857 24.27 5.21 10.01
CA TYR A 857 25.26 5.67 11.01
C TYR A 857 25.96 4.57 11.80
N PHE A 858 25.22 3.53 12.14
CA PHE A 858 25.71 2.33 12.82
C PHE A 858 25.49 1.09 11.94
N VAL A 859 26.09 -0.04 12.30
CA VAL A 859 25.90 -1.33 11.64
C VAL A 859 25.23 -2.33 12.58
N ALA A 860 24.18 -2.98 12.09
CA ALA A 860 23.52 -4.08 12.77
C ALA A 860 23.60 -5.34 11.90
N LYS A 861 24.28 -6.38 12.40
CA LYS A 861 24.13 -7.72 11.82
C LYS A 861 22.66 -8.12 11.97
N GLN A 862 22.08 -8.62 10.88
CA GLN A 862 20.69 -9.04 10.88
C GLN A 862 20.57 -10.49 11.35
N ASN A 863 19.35 -10.90 11.73
CA ASN A 863 19.14 -12.24 12.26
C ASN A 863 19.70 -13.32 11.31
N PRO A 864 20.40 -14.33 11.86
CA PRO A 864 20.72 -15.55 11.11
C PRO A 864 19.42 -16.30 10.79
N ARG A 865 19.54 -17.49 10.20
CA ARG A 865 18.37 -18.34 9.94
C ARG A 865 17.53 -18.51 11.20
N SER A 866 16.23 -18.24 11.08
CA SER A 866 15.29 -18.38 12.19
C SER A 866 14.00 -19.04 11.75
N PHE A 867 13.34 -19.71 12.71
CA PHE A 867 12.15 -20.50 12.47
C PHE A 867 11.02 -20.03 13.39
N ALA A 868 9.78 -20.10 12.93
CA ALA A 868 8.60 -19.86 13.77
C ALA A 868 7.47 -20.81 13.41
N PHE A 869 6.79 -21.32 14.43
CA PHE A 869 5.55 -22.09 14.34
C PHE A 869 4.40 -21.24 14.86
N ASN A 870 3.26 -21.31 14.19
CA ASN A 870 2.08 -20.55 14.55
C ASN A 870 0.84 -21.45 14.55
N LEU A 871 0.02 -21.30 15.57
CA LEU A 871 -1.34 -21.84 15.63
C LEU A 871 -2.28 -20.65 15.77
N SER A 872 -3.27 -20.54 14.90
CA SER A 872 -4.39 -19.61 15.05
C SER A 872 -5.71 -20.37 15.07
N TRP A 873 -6.61 -19.94 15.93
CA TRP A 873 -7.97 -20.41 16.00
C TRP A 873 -8.93 -19.24 15.76
N LYS A 874 -9.97 -19.47 14.95
CA LYS A 874 -10.89 -18.46 14.43
C LYS A 874 -12.33 -18.89 14.66
N ILE A 875 -13.19 -17.96 15.07
CA ILE A 875 -14.66 -18.08 15.05
C ILE A 875 -15.23 -16.98 14.19
#